data_AF-A0A2E9PQG4-F1
#
_entry.id   AF-A0A2E9PQG4-F1
#
_cell.length_a   1.000
_cell.length_b   1.000
_cell.length_c   1.000
_cell.angle_alpha   90.00
_cell.angle_beta   90.00
_cell.angle_gamma   90.00
#
_symmetry.space_group_name_H-M   'P 1'
#
loop_
_entity.id
_entity.type
_entity.pdbx_description
1 polymer ?
#
loop_
_entity_poly.entity_id
_entity_poly.type
_entity_poly.pdbx_seq_one_letter_code
_entity_poly.pdbx_strand_id
1 'polypeptide(L)'
;MIKRILCTLLLGMLSAQVTSMAGLHDNTPGIFALTHVTIVQKPGTFIEDGTIVIRDGVITAAGKKVTIPEDAFVMDLSGKTVYAGFIESYWKKENKKPSIFNFGDEKKKEQKRPVIDHWSKKVHPEASVLDAFHPNDKELEELRKLGFTTAQVVPAKGIFRGRSSIVHLGDWGADAVITENGPAQFMAFEHGSWGDPGYPGSLMGTISLMRQTFYDANWYADAWQFYNRNKDKTEAPQVDRALGTLAEELNGTRQFCFETKHELMALRVNKLANEFNLNVWLKGSGYEYRRLSEIEELNTFVILPLDYPKIPDVDSWEDALDFSLEQLRHWDQAPDNAARMVEAGISFALTSNDLKNRSQFRTNLLRSIERGFSKDDALAALTTIPAEQFGLSNHGKVEKGYAANLMVTDGDYFDKDTKVLTLWIQGKEFTLEHDLPHDVSGNWVVSFSGGLDLNANLELDQTKNKVSGKLVIDSTDVTLKSVENESHRLTFSFSGKEFDMDGVIRMSGTKQGQSISGSGVTPSGEHISWTASWVNAKEKEEPSDKKEKKKESASEFTPLFPEGAYGFSTLPERTDKILIQNATIWTCGPEGTLENADMYIRNGVIEKIDSDLNISGKDIYVIDGTGKHVTPGLIDAHNHSSAFAINEGTQSVTSEVRIYDVINSDDIAIYRQLSGALTTANILHGSANAIGGQNAVIKLRWGHDPDGILFKEAPQGIKFALGENVKQSNWGDNFTTRYPQTRMGVEQIIRDAFEAATDYAEAQGLDGFKKQSDPNSLPVRKNLELDALVEIMQGKRWVHSHSYRQDEILMLTRIADDFGFTIATFQHVLEGYKIAERLAEHGAGASTFSDWWSYKYEVIDAIPYNGSIMDEVGVLTSFNSDSNELARRMNTEAAKAVKYGGMSQEDALKLVTINPAKQLRIDEYVGSLEKGKHGDFALWNDHPLSIYASCEETWIEGTQYFSKKRDDKLRKKIDEERNTLIQKILASDDEGGGKPMKPEGGWHEHSYSCSEGGVK
;
A
#
# COMPACT_ATOMS: atom_id res chain seq x y z
N MET A 1 78.00 19.77 34.45
CA MET A 1 76.99 19.90 35.53
C MET A 1 75.65 19.54 34.92
N ILE A 2 75.16 18.30 34.97
CA ILE A 2 75.09 17.38 36.12
C ILE A 2 74.30 18.03 37.27
N LYS A 3 73.32 17.27 37.79
CA LYS A 3 72.71 17.34 39.14
C LYS A 3 71.76 18.54 39.33
N ARG A 4 70.50 18.37 39.72
CA ARG A 4 69.83 17.43 40.63
C ARG A 4 68.32 17.69 40.38
N ILE A 5 67.40 16.75 40.25
CA ILE A 5 67.15 15.58 41.08
C ILE A 5 66.46 14.52 40.19
N LEU A 6 67.22 13.46 39.89
CA LEU A 6 66.72 12.15 39.55
C LEU A 6 67.01 11.26 40.78
N CYS A 7 66.13 10.31 41.07
CA CYS A 7 66.21 9.24 42.08
C CYS A 7 65.64 9.53 43.48
N THR A 8 64.33 9.33 43.59
CA THR A 8 63.75 8.43 44.60
C THR A 8 62.53 7.78 43.94
N LEU A 9 62.73 6.73 43.13
CA LEU A 9 62.47 5.32 43.49
C LEU A 9 61.04 5.06 44.01
N LEU A 10 60.24 4.48 43.12
CA LEU A 10 59.35 3.33 43.34
C LEU A 10 58.57 3.27 44.67
N LEU A 11 57.35 3.76 44.64
CA LEU A 11 56.15 3.23 45.33
C LEU A 11 54.97 3.90 44.60
N GLY A 12 54.21 3.21 43.76
CA GLY A 12 53.35 2.10 44.18
C GLY A 12 51.95 2.63 44.55
N MET A 13 51.30 3.36 43.65
CA MET A 13 49.86 3.63 43.65
C MET A 13 49.49 3.78 42.16
N LEU A 14 49.17 2.72 41.41
CA LEU A 14 47.85 2.09 41.44
C LEU A 14 46.77 3.09 41.88
N SER A 15 46.57 4.14 41.08
CA SER A 15 45.22 4.65 40.91
C SER A 15 44.41 3.51 40.30
N ALA A 16 43.85 2.67 41.18
CA ALA A 16 42.70 1.88 40.82
C ALA A 16 41.69 2.86 40.24
N GLN A 17 41.46 2.77 38.92
CA GLN A 17 40.19 3.17 38.36
C GLN A 17 39.14 2.43 39.19
N VAL A 18 38.51 3.13 40.13
CA VAL A 18 37.20 2.73 40.62
C VAL A 18 36.18 3.28 39.61
N THR A 19 36.35 2.91 38.34
CA THR A 19 35.17 2.73 37.50
C THR A 19 34.51 1.49 38.06
N SER A 20 33.29 1.63 38.55
CA SER A 20 32.47 0.48 38.93
C SER A 20 32.54 -0.55 37.80
N MET A 21 32.84 -1.79 38.15
CA MET A 21 32.66 -2.92 37.26
C MET A 21 31.15 -2.96 36.94
N ALA A 22 30.77 -2.55 35.73
CA ALA A 22 29.42 -2.75 35.24
C ALA A 22 29.24 -4.27 35.05
N GLY A 23 28.35 -4.87 35.85
CA GLY A 23 27.99 -6.27 35.76
C GLY A 23 28.55 -7.13 36.89
N LEU A 24 27.68 -7.42 37.88
CA LEU A 24 27.43 -8.75 38.47
C LEU A 24 26.70 -8.70 39.83
N HIS A 25 26.44 -7.52 40.40
CA HIS A 25 25.57 -7.39 41.57
C HIS A 25 24.62 -6.21 41.40
N ASP A 26 23.47 -6.48 40.78
CA ASP A 26 22.27 -5.68 40.97
C ASP A 26 21.44 -6.36 42.07
N ASN A 27 21.11 -5.64 43.13
CA ASN A 27 20.31 -6.12 44.27
C ASN A 27 18.82 -5.77 44.06
N THR A 28 18.33 -5.88 42.82
CA THR A 28 16.89 -5.84 42.54
C THR A 28 16.31 -7.22 42.92
N PRO A 29 15.12 -7.29 43.56
CA PRO A 29 14.48 -8.58 43.86
C PRO A 29 14.37 -9.41 42.58
N GLY A 30 14.96 -10.61 42.56
CA GLY A 30 14.91 -11.49 41.37
C GLY A 30 13.61 -12.30 41.24
N ILE A 31 12.73 -12.21 42.25
CA ILE A 31 11.52 -13.04 42.38
C ILE A 31 10.36 -12.17 42.85
N PHE A 32 9.26 -12.19 42.10
CA PHE A 32 8.04 -11.44 42.38
C PHE A 32 6.83 -12.37 42.39
N ALA A 33 5.84 -12.06 43.23
CA ALA A 33 4.55 -12.73 43.24
C ALA A 33 3.44 -11.69 43.10
N LEU A 34 2.78 -11.65 41.94
CA LEU A 34 1.64 -10.78 41.66
C LEU A 34 0.37 -11.53 42.09
N THR A 35 -0.27 -11.10 43.17
CA THR A 35 -1.41 -11.79 43.79
C THR A 35 -2.73 -11.05 43.61
N HIS A 36 -3.85 -11.77 43.70
CA HIS A 36 -5.21 -11.23 43.62
C HIS A 36 -5.55 -10.54 42.28
N VAL A 37 -4.94 -11.02 41.20
CA VAL A 37 -5.14 -10.49 39.84
C VAL A 37 -6.14 -11.31 39.03
N THR A 38 -6.81 -10.67 38.08
CA THR A 38 -7.45 -11.40 36.97
C THR A 38 -6.39 -11.71 35.92
N ILE A 39 -6.06 -12.99 35.72
CA ILE A 39 -5.06 -13.42 34.74
C ILE A 39 -5.76 -13.76 33.43
N VAL A 40 -5.47 -13.04 32.35
CA VAL A 40 -5.85 -13.43 30.99
C VAL A 40 -4.71 -14.27 30.42
N GLN A 41 -4.87 -15.60 30.48
CA GLN A 41 -3.78 -16.52 30.13
C GLN A 41 -3.49 -16.53 28.63
N LYS A 42 -4.55 -16.52 27.84
CA LYS A 42 -4.57 -16.52 26.36
C LYS A 42 -5.98 -16.09 25.91
N PRO A 43 -6.21 -15.77 24.63
CA PRO A 43 -7.55 -15.49 24.11
C PRO A 43 -8.61 -16.50 24.60
N GLY A 44 -9.74 -15.99 25.09
CA GLY A 44 -10.86 -16.77 25.60
C GLY A 44 -10.65 -17.50 26.94
N THR A 45 -9.49 -17.37 27.60
CA THR A 45 -9.18 -18.09 28.86
C THR A 45 -8.68 -17.14 29.95
N PHE A 46 -9.41 -17.06 31.07
CA PHE A 46 -9.05 -16.22 32.22
C PHE A 46 -9.14 -16.94 33.57
N ILE A 47 -8.41 -16.44 34.55
CA ILE A 47 -8.38 -16.91 35.94
C ILE A 47 -8.63 -15.72 36.86
N GLU A 48 -9.76 -15.72 37.56
CA GLU A 48 -10.05 -14.74 38.62
C GLU A 48 -9.33 -15.08 39.92
N ASP A 49 -8.88 -14.05 40.64
CA ASP A 49 -8.16 -14.16 41.91
C ASP A 49 -6.94 -15.09 41.79
N GLY A 50 -6.16 -14.87 40.74
CA GLY A 50 -4.97 -15.62 40.40
C GLY A 50 -3.71 -15.05 41.03
N THR A 51 -2.66 -15.87 41.02
CA THR A 51 -1.30 -15.49 41.41
C THR A 51 -0.32 -15.84 40.28
N ILE A 52 0.59 -14.91 39.96
CA ILE A 52 1.68 -15.10 39.00
C ILE A 52 3.01 -14.99 39.76
N VAL A 53 3.88 -15.99 39.63
CA VAL A 53 5.23 -15.98 40.22
C VAL A 53 6.26 -15.81 39.11
N ILE A 54 7.02 -14.73 39.18
CA ILE A 54 8.12 -14.38 38.27
C ILE A 54 9.43 -14.69 38.98
N ARG A 55 10.35 -15.38 38.31
CA ARG A 55 11.71 -15.63 38.78
C ARG A 55 12.67 -15.46 37.62
N ASP A 56 13.68 -14.62 37.79
CA ASP A 56 14.75 -14.37 36.81
C ASP A 56 14.20 -14.09 35.39
N GLY A 57 13.14 -13.29 35.31
CA GLY A 57 12.49 -12.91 34.06
C GLY A 57 11.56 -13.95 33.43
N VAL A 58 11.28 -15.07 34.11
CA VAL A 58 10.42 -16.15 33.62
C VAL A 58 9.23 -16.38 34.56
N ILE A 59 8.06 -16.69 34.00
CA ILE A 59 6.88 -17.11 34.75
C ILE A 59 7.08 -18.55 35.23
N THR A 60 7.20 -18.77 36.54
CA THR A 60 7.40 -20.11 37.11
C THR A 60 6.09 -20.77 37.56
N ALA A 61 5.06 -19.97 37.81
CA ALA A 61 3.70 -20.43 38.08
C ALA A 61 2.69 -19.31 37.78
N ALA A 62 1.51 -19.67 37.26
CA ALA A 62 0.37 -18.77 37.05
C ALA A 62 -0.93 -19.56 37.28
N GLY A 63 -1.76 -19.11 38.23
CA GLY A 63 -3.05 -19.75 38.50
C GLY A 63 -3.66 -19.42 39.86
N LYS A 64 -4.81 -20.03 40.18
CA LYS A 64 -5.58 -19.73 41.40
C LYS A 64 -5.00 -20.30 42.70
N LYS A 65 -4.24 -21.39 42.61
CA LYS A 65 -3.64 -22.08 43.77
C LYS A 65 -2.14 -22.22 43.57
N VAL A 66 -1.45 -21.10 43.59
CA VAL A 66 0.01 -21.05 43.44
C VAL A 66 0.66 -20.87 44.81
N THR A 67 1.66 -21.70 45.12
CA THR A 67 2.48 -21.51 46.31
C THR A 67 3.47 -20.37 46.05
N ILE A 68 3.35 -19.31 46.84
CA ILE A 68 4.25 -18.15 46.78
C ILE A 68 5.59 -18.55 47.43
N PRO A 69 6.73 -18.43 46.74
CA PRO A 69 8.04 -18.65 47.34
C PRO A 69 8.30 -17.69 48.50
N GLU A 70 8.93 -18.15 49.58
CA GLU A 70 9.22 -17.32 50.77
C GLU A 70 10.17 -16.14 50.46
N ASP A 71 10.96 -16.26 49.40
CA ASP A 71 11.90 -15.26 48.90
C ASP A 71 11.29 -14.30 47.87
N ALA A 72 10.00 -14.43 47.55
CA ALA A 72 9.31 -13.59 46.58
C ALA A 72 8.86 -12.25 47.18
N PHE A 73 9.05 -11.16 46.43
CA PHE A 73 8.41 -9.89 46.72
C PHE A 73 6.92 -9.97 46.32
N VAL A 74 6.03 -9.94 47.32
CA VAL A 74 4.58 -10.08 47.10
C VAL A 74 3.97 -8.72 46.79
N MET A 75 3.28 -8.62 45.65
CA MET A 75 2.54 -7.45 45.21
C MET A 75 1.07 -7.79 45.12
N ASP A 76 0.26 -7.19 45.99
CA ASP A 76 -1.19 -7.27 45.90
C ASP A 76 -1.69 -6.32 44.82
N LEU A 77 -2.24 -6.90 43.75
CA LEU A 77 -2.80 -6.19 42.61
C LEU A 77 -4.31 -6.44 42.51
N SER A 78 -4.98 -6.47 43.66
CA SER A 78 -6.43 -6.58 43.76
C SER A 78 -7.16 -5.62 42.81
N GLY A 79 -8.12 -6.17 42.06
CA GLY A 79 -8.92 -5.44 41.06
C GLY A 79 -8.16 -5.06 39.78
N LYS A 80 -6.95 -5.60 39.56
CA LYS A 80 -6.17 -5.42 38.33
C LYS A 80 -6.27 -6.64 37.43
N THR A 81 -6.07 -6.41 36.13
CA THR A 81 -6.04 -7.48 35.12
C THR A 81 -4.63 -7.58 34.55
N VAL A 82 -4.15 -8.81 34.35
CA VAL A 82 -2.83 -9.10 33.79
C VAL A 82 -2.98 -9.85 32.47
N TYR A 83 -2.40 -9.30 31.42
CA TYR A 83 -2.33 -9.87 30.08
C TYR A 83 -0.89 -10.25 29.74
N ALA A 84 -0.72 -11.11 28.74
CA ALA A 84 0.57 -11.20 28.05
C ALA A 84 0.89 -9.86 27.38
N GLY A 85 2.14 -9.43 27.46
CA GLY A 85 2.59 -8.22 26.78
C GLY A 85 2.43 -8.34 25.27
N PHE A 86 2.00 -7.26 24.62
CA PHE A 86 1.75 -7.27 23.18
C PHE A 86 3.04 -7.31 22.36
N ILE A 87 2.93 -7.80 21.13
CA ILE A 87 4.00 -7.90 20.14
C ILE A 87 3.73 -6.91 19.01
N GLU A 88 4.58 -5.90 18.87
CA GLU A 88 4.54 -4.97 17.74
C GLU A 88 5.09 -5.67 16.49
N SER A 89 4.19 -6.03 15.59
CA SER A 89 4.47 -6.93 14.47
C SER A 89 5.25 -6.29 13.33
N TYR A 90 5.29 -4.95 13.25
CA TYR A 90 6.00 -4.27 12.17
C TYR A 90 6.51 -2.90 12.62
N TRP A 91 7.66 -2.82 13.25
CA TRP A 91 8.25 -1.54 13.64
C TRP A 91 9.26 -1.05 12.60
N LYS A 92 8.76 -0.36 11.57
CA LYS A 92 9.59 0.18 10.49
C LYS A 92 10.46 1.32 11.01
N LYS A 93 11.78 1.19 10.86
CA LYS A 93 12.74 2.20 11.33
C LYS A 93 13.43 2.92 10.20
N GLU A 94 13.03 4.18 10.04
CA GLU A 94 13.81 5.16 9.30
C GLU A 94 15.07 5.49 10.09
N ASN A 95 16.12 4.68 9.92
CA ASN A 95 17.42 5.03 10.46
C ASN A 95 17.80 6.41 9.91
N LYS A 96 18.06 7.38 10.80
CA LYS A 96 18.86 8.55 10.43
C LYS A 96 20.25 8.04 10.07
N LYS A 97 20.41 7.70 8.80
CA LYS A 97 21.66 7.30 8.12
C LYS A 97 22.24 5.98 8.65
N PRO A 98 22.00 4.84 7.98
CA PRO A 98 22.99 3.77 7.99
C PRO A 98 24.30 4.39 7.49
N SER A 99 25.36 4.38 8.30
CA SER A 99 26.68 4.95 7.96
C SER A 99 27.36 4.24 6.77
N ILE A 100 26.74 3.20 6.22
CA ILE A 100 27.22 2.40 5.09
C ILE A 100 26.45 2.71 3.80
N PHE A 101 25.23 3.27 3.87
CA PHE A 101 24.39 3.52 2.69
C PHE A 101 23.75 4.91 2.75
N ASN A 102 24.43 5.87 2.15
CA ASN A 102 24.04 7.28 2.14
C ASN A 102 23.15 7.56 0.92
N PHE A 103 21.83 7.55 1.11
CA PHE A 103 20.83 7.67 0.03
C PHE A 103 20.28 9.09 -0.20
N GLY A 104 20.79 10.11 0.51
CA GLY A 104 20.21 11.45 0.45
C GLY A 104 21.29 12.52 0.55
N ASP A 105 21.87 12.87 -0.60
CA ASP A 105 22.45 14.18 -0.94
C ASP A 105 23.18 14.05 -2.29
N GLU A 106 22.44 14.16 -3.40
CA GLU A 106 22.97 14.10 -4.78
C GLU A 106 23.94 15.24 -5.15
N LYS A 107 24.37 16.07 -4.19
CA LYS A 107 25.33 17.17 -4.42
C LYS A 107 26.70 16.98 -3.76
N LYS A 108 26.97 15.86 -3.08
CA LYS A 108 28.31 15.52 -2.58
C LYS A 108 28.80 14.23 -3.23
N LYS A 109 30.03 14.26 -3.77
CA LYS A 109 30.76 13.15 -4.42
C LYS A 109 30.29 11.78 -3.90
N GLU A 110 29.76 10.94 -4.79
CA GLU A 110 29.33 9.58 -4.46
C GLU A 110 30.37 8.89 -3.59
N GLN A 111 29.94 8.50 -2.39
CA GLN A 111 30.77 7.70 -1.50
C GLN A 111 30.92 6.32 -2.15
N LYS A 112 32.15 5.89 -2.42
CA LYS A 112 32.41 4.60 -3.07
C LYS A 112 31.80 3.48 -2.23
N ARG A 113 30.86 2.72 -2.82
CA ARG A 113 30.28 1.53 -2.19
C ARG A 113 31.34 0.42 -2.08
N PRO A 114 31.21 -0.50 -1.12
CA PRO A 114 31.95 -1.75 -1.14
C PRO A 114 31.83 -2.45 -2.50
N VAL A 115 32.94 -3.00 -2.99
CA VAL A 115 33.04 -3.60 -4.34
C VAL A 115 32.19 -4.88 -4.48
N ILE A 116 31.77 -5.46 -3.35
CA ILE A 116 31.00 -6.71 -3.26
C ILE A 116 29.50 -6.48 -2.99
N ASP A 117 29.04 -5.22 -3.05
CA ASP A 117 27.63 -4.88 -2.95
C ASP A 117 26.94 -5.07 -4.30
N HIS A 118 25.63 -5.35 -4.24
CA HIS A 118 24.80 -5.38 -5.42
C HIS A 118 24.82 -4.02 -6.16
N TRP A 119 24.82 -4.09 -7.49
CA TRP A 119 24.90 -2.90 -8.35
C TRP A 119 23.76 -1.90 -8.05
N SER A 120 22.54 -2.41 -7.86
CA SER A 120 21.39 -1.59 -7.46
C SER A 120 21.48 -1.23 -5.98
N LYS A 121 21.36 0.07 -5.68
CA LYS A 121 21.36 0.58 -4.30
C LYS A 121 20.10 0.18 -3.53
N LYS A 122 19.04 -0.28 -4.21
CA LYS A 122 17.78 -0.70 -3.59
C LYS A 122 17.73 -2.20 -3.26
N VAL A 123 18.81 -2.94 -3.50
CA VAL A 123 18.88 -4.38 -3.25
C VAL A 123 19.97 -4.61 -2.19
N HIS A 124 19.55 -4.90 -0.96
CA HIS A 124 20.47 -5.18 0.15
C HIS A 124 19.87 -6.22 1.12
N PRO A 125 19.57 -7.43 0.62
CA PRO A 125 19.01 -8.50 1.43
C PRO A 125 19.92 -8.97 2.58
N GLU A 126 21.23 -8.79 2.44
CA GLU A 126 22.22 -9.09 3.47
C GLU A 126 22.13 -8.18 4.69
N ALA A 127 21.54 -6.99 4.55
CA ALA A 127 21.49 -5.97 5.60
C ALA A 127 20.72 -6.47 6.83
N SER A 128 21.28 -6.27 8.02
CA SER A 128 20.58 -6.45 9.29
C SER A 128 20.16 -5.10 9.83
N VAL A 129 18.93 -5.01 10.37
CA VAL A 129 18.47 -3.76 10.99
C VAL A 129 19.31 -3.40 12.23
N LEU A 130 19.82 -4.39 12.96
CA LEU A 130 20.60 -4.19 14.19
C LEU A 130 21.94 -3.48 13.98
N ASP A 131 22.52 -3.56 12.78
CA ASP A 131 23.80 -2.90 12.47
C ASP A 131 23.75 -1.38 12.68
N ALA A 132 22.55 -0.79 12.59
CA ALA A 132 22.34 0.65 12.72
C ALA A 132 21.21 1.02 13.70
N PHE A 133 20.48 0.05 14.25
CA PHE A 133 19.33 0.32 15.09
C PHE A 133 19.73 0.71 16.51
N HIS A 134 19.24 1.87 16.95
CA HIS A 134 19.23 2.29 18.35
C HIS A 134 17.83 2.83 18.64
N PRO A 135 17.09 2.25 19.61
CA PRO A 135 15.76 2.73 19.93
C PRO A 135 15.82 4.14 20.54
N ASN A 136 14.83 4.96 20.23
CA ASN A 136 14.61 6.22 20.93
C ASN A 136 13.71 5.98 22.15
N ASP A 137 14.15 6.43 23.33
CA ASP A 137 13.41 6.27 24.59
C ASP A 137 11.96 6.74 24.49
N LYS A 138 11.70 7.84 23.77
CA LYS A 138 10.33 8.35 23.58
C LYS A 138 9.47 7.36 22.79
N GLU A 139 10.02 6.72 21.76
CA GLU A 139 9.27 5.75 20.96
C GLU A 139 9.04 4.44 21.73
N LEU A 140 10.02 4.04 22.57
CA LEU A 140 9.84 2.92 23.50
C LEU A 140 8.72 3.23 24.50
N GLU A 141 8.71 4.42 25.10
CA GLU A 141 7.64 4.86 26.00
C GLU A 141 6.27 4.86 25.31
N GLU A 142 6.18 5.35 24.07
CA GLU A 142 4.93 5.35 23.30
C GLU A 142 4.41 3.93 23.05
N LEU A 143 5.28 2.99 22.67
CA LEU A 143 4.91 1.59 22.48
C LEU A 143 4.54 0.90 23.80
N ARG A 144 5.31 1.13 24.86
CA ARG A 144 5.04 0.59 26.21
C ARG A 144 3.69 1.08 26.72
N LYS A 145 3.34 2.36 26.53
CA LYS A 145 2.04 2.93 26.89
C LYS A 145 0.85 2.24 26.23
N LEU A 146 1.05 1.60 25.08
CA LEU A 146 0.01 0.84 24.39
C LEU A 146 -0.11 -0.62 24.87
N GLY A 147 0.86 -1.13 25.62
CA GLY A 147 0.91 -2.53 26.05
C GLY A 147 2.01 -3.38 25.39
N PHE A 148 2.79 -2.81 24.46
CA PHE A 148 3.83 -3.56 23.75
C PHE A 148 5.06 -3.81 24.64
N THR A 149 5.52 -5.06 24.65
CA THR A 149 6.73 -5.49 25.38
C THR A 149 7.81 -6.04 24.46
N THR A 150 7.43 -6.40 23.24
CA THR A 150 8.28 -7.02 22.21
C THR A 150 7.97 -6.37 20.87
N ALA A 151 8.95 -6.23 19.99
CA ALA A 151 8.75 -5.69 18.65
C ALA A 151 9.63 -6.39 17.60
N GLN A 152 9.08 -6.57 16.40
CA GLN A 152 9.85 -6.87 15.20
C GLN A 152 10.29 -5.55 14.55
N VAL A 153 11.57 -5.24 14.62
CA VAL A 153 12.18 -4.05 14.00
C VAL A 153 12.48 -4.35 12.54
N VAL A 154 12.00 -3.50 11.64
CA VAL A 154 12.06 -3.72 10.19
C VAL A 154 12.89 -2.62 9.51
N PRO A 155 13.82 -2.96 8.60
CA PRO A 155 14.53 -1.96 7.80
C PRO A 155 13.55 -1.18 6.90
N ALA A 156 13.74 0.13 6.76
CA ALA A 156 12.75 1.00 6.10
C ALA A 156 12.97 1.28 4.61
N LYS A 157 14.18 1.08 4.07
CA LYS A 157 14.53 1.50 2.70
C LYS A 157 14.92 0.31 1.84
N GLY A 158 14.69 0.43 0.53
CA GLY A 158 15.06 -0.55 -0.48
C GLY A 158 13.87 -1.38 -0.97
N ILE A 159 14.11 -2.07 -2.08
CA ILE A 159 13.24 -3.09 -2.66
C ILE A 159 13.43 -4.40 -1.92
N PHE A 160 14.69 -4.81 -1.73
CA PHE A 160 15.08 -5.88 -0.81
C PHE A 160 15.71 -5.21 0.40
N ARG A 161 14.92 -5.04 1.46
CA ARG A 161 15.26 -4.19 2.60
C ARG A 161 16.23 -4.84 3.57
N GLY A 162 16.30 -6.16 3.55
CA GLY A 162 17.10 -6.95 4.48
C GLY A 162 16.26 -7.59 5.57
N ARG A 163 16.97 -8.03 6.61
CA ARG A 163 16.45 -8.89 7.67
C ARG A 163 16.02 -8.04 8.87
N SER A 164 14.82 -8.33 9.36
CA SER A 164 14.34 -7.78 10.64
C SER A 164 15.08 -8.37 11.83
N SER A 165 14.87 -7.77 13.00
CA SER A 165 15.27 -8.36 14.27
C SER A 165 14.12 -8.26 15.27
N ILE A 166 14.04 -9.21 16.19
CA ILE A 166 13.03 -9.20 17.25
C ILE A 166 13.71 -8.78 18.54
N VAL A 167 13.14 -7.77 19.20
CA VAL A 167 13.71 -7.18 20.41
C VAL A 167 12.65 -7.06 21.51
N HIS A 168 13.09 -7.20 22.75
CA HIS A 168 12.36 -6.69 23.90
C HIS A 168 12.37 -5.17 23.89
N LEU A 169 11.26 -4.57 24.29
CA LEU A 169 11.15 -3.13 24.49
C LEU A 169 11.59 -2.73 25.89
N GLY A 170 12.46 -3.51 26.55
CA GLY A 170 13.03 -3.24 27.87
C GLY A 170 14.18 -2.23 27.79
N ASP A 171 15.13 -2.31 28.72
CA ASP A 171 16.34 -1.51 28.63
C ASP A 171 17.18 -1.96 27.42
N TRP A 172 17.79 -1.01 26.72
CA TRP A 172 18.58 -1.33 25.54
C TRP A 172 19.94 -1.94 25.92
N GLY A 173 20.16 -3.19 25.51
CA GLY A 173 21.35 -3.98 25.80
C GLY A 173 21.40 -5.24 24.94
N ALA A 174 22.42 -6.08 25.12
CA ALA A 174 22.54 -7.35 24.39
C ALA A 174 21.40 -8.33 24.72
N ASP A 175 20.90 -8.27 25.95
CA ASP A 175 19.76 -9.01 26.48
C ASP A 175 18.40 -8.54 25.92
N ALA A 176 18.34 -7.36 25.31
CA ALA A 176 17.15 -6.89 24.62
C ALA A 176 16.93 -7.58 23.26
N VAL A 177 17.97 -8.18 22.66
CA VAL A 177 17.85 -8.84 21.35
C VAL A 177 17.38 -10.28 21.53
N ILE A 178 16.16 -10.59 21.05
CA ILE A 178 15.59 -11.94 21.06
C ILE A 178 16.10 -12.73 19.86
N THR A 179 16.09 -12.11 18.69
CA THR A 179 16.54 -12.74 17.44
C THR A 179 17.18 -11.69 16.55
N GLU A 180 18.46 -11.90 16.21
CA GLU A 180 19.22 -10.99 15.36
C GLU A 180 18.75 -11.04 13.90
N ASN A 181 18.52 -12.23 13.35
CA ASN A 181 18.02 -12.43 11.99
C ASN A 181 16.62 -13.00 12.06
N GLY A 182 15.62 -12.12 12.22
CA GLY A 182 14.21 -12.45 12.38
C GLY A 182 13.66 -13.34 11.26
N PRO A 183 12.39 -13.77 11.35
CA PRO A 183 11.83 -14.86 10.55
C PRO A 183 11.66 -14.54 9.06
N ALA A 184 11.68 -13.25 8.70
CA ALA A 184 11.35 -12.79 7.35
C ALA A 184 12.40 -11.87 6.75
N GLN A 185 12.50 -11.95 5.43
CA GLN A 185 13.15 -11.01 4.55
C GLN A 185 12.13 -9.94 4.13
N PHE A 186 12.44 -8.67 4.33
CA PHE A 186 11.47 -7.59 4.09
C PHE A 186 11.66 -6.96 2.72
N MET A 187 10.55 -6.75 2.03
CA MET A 187 10.51 -6.25 0.66
C MET A 187 9.46 -5.17 0.49
N ALA A 188 9.68 -4.28 -0.45
CA ALA A 188 8.71 -3.27 -0.81
C ALA A 188 8.80 -2.90 -2.29
N PHE A 189 7.69 -2.42 -2.84
CA PHE A 189 7.63 -1.90 -4.21
C PHE A 189 8.17 -0.46 -4.29
N GLU A 190 9.35 -0.22 -3.72
CA GLU A 190 9.99 1.10 -3.69
C GLU A 190 10.58 1.45 -5.07
N HIS A 191 10.23 2.61 -5.60
CA HIS A 191 10.75 3.15 -6.86
C HIS A 191 11.02 4.65 -6.73
N GLY A 192 11.81 5.18 -7.66
CA GLY A 192 11.97 6.64 -7.80
C GLY A 192 10.71 7.28 -8.41
N SER A 193 10.75 8.59 -8.60
CA SER A 193 9.72 9.34 -9.32
C SER A 193 10.18 9.66 -10.74
N TRP A 194 9.26 10.19 -11.55
CA TRP A 194 9.57 10.65 -12.91
C TRP A 194 10.68 11.72 -12.90
N GLY A 195 11.75 11.48 -13.66
CA GLY A 195 12.91 12.37 -13.73
C GLY A 195 14.06 12.03 -12.77
N ASP A 196 13.89 11.08 -11.85
CA ASP A 196 14.99 10.61 -11.00
C ASP A 196 16.02 9.82 -11.84
N PRO A 197 17.34 10.01 -11.63
CA PRO A 197 18.36 9.40 -12.48
C PRO A 197 18.62 7.90 -12.21
N GLY A 198 17.87 7.26 -11.29
CA GLY A 198 18.17 5.92 -10.79
C GLY A 198 17.08 4.88 -11.05
N TYR A 199 17.44 3.80 -11.75
CA TYR A 199 16.57 2.64 -11.94
C TYR A 199 16.32 1.89 -10.61
N PRO A 200 15.08 1.41 -10.36
CA PRO A 200 13.86 1.64 -11.14
C PRO A 200 13.15 2.94 -10.74
N GLY A 201 12.53 3.60 -11.71
CA GLY A 201 11.70 4.80 -11.56
C GLY A 201 10.19 4.52 -11.54
N SER A 202 9.77 3.27 -11.67
CA SER A 202 8.35 2.88 -11.75
C SER A 202 8.06 1.56 -11.01
N LEU A 203 6.77 1.29 -10.76
CA LEU A 203 6.32 0.01 -10.20
C LEU A 203 6.72 -1.19 -11.08
N MET A 204 6.58 -1.08 -12.41
CA MET A 204 6.94 -2.15 -13.35
C MET A 204 8.45 -2.42 -13.35
N GLY A 205 9.27 -1.38 -13.26
CA GLY A 205 10.73 -1.50 -13.11
C GLY A 205 11.10 -2.17 -11.80
N THR A 206 10.40 -1.85 -10.70
CA THR A 206 10.62 -2.52 -9.41
C THR A 206 10.29 -4.01 -9.46
N ILE A 207 9.16 -4.39 -10.04
CA ILE A 207 8.78 -5.81 -10.20
C ILE A 207 9.80 -6.53 -11.09
N SER A 208 10.26 -5.89 -12.16
CA SER A 208 11.24 -6.48 -13.07
C SER A 208 12.61 -6.62 -12.43
N LEU A 209 13.04 -5.64 -11.63
CA LEU A 209 14.26 -5.75 -10.84
C LEU A 209 14.16 -6.88 -9.79
N MET A 210 13.02 -7.02 -9.10
CA MET A 210 12.80 -8.14 -8.17
C MET A 210 12.96 -9.47 -8.91
N ARG A 211 12.25 -9.63 -10.03
CA ARG A 211 12.26 -10.85 -10.85
C ARG A 211 13.67 -11.16 -11.36
N GLN A 212 14.38 -10.18 -11.90
CA GLN A 212 15.76 -10.35 -12.37
C GLN A 212 16.70 -10.71 -11.22
N THR A 213 16.56 -10.07 -10.06
CA THR A 213 17.40 -10.35 -8.87
C THR A 213 17.21 -11.79 -8.37
N PHE A 214 15.97 -12.31 -8.39
CA PHE A 214 15.73 -13.71 -8.04
C PHE A 214 16.33 -14.70 -9.06
N TYR A 215 16.20 -14.43 -10.36
CA TYR A 215 16.90 -15.21 -11.39
C TYR A 215 18.42 -15.16 -11.21
N ASP A 216 18.95 -13.99 -10.84
CA ASP A 216 20.38 -13.79 -10.59
C ASP A 216 20.86 -14.55 -9.37
N ALA A 217 20.07 -14.60 -8.30
CA ALA A 217 20.40 -15.38 -7.10
C ALA A 217 20.45 -16.89 -7.39
N ASN A 218 19.51 -17.42 -8.17
CA ASN A 218 19.53 -18.81 -8.61
C ASN A 218 20.75 -19.10 -9.50
N TRP A 219 21.01 -18.24 -10.50
CA TRP A 219 22.20 -18.34 -11.33
C TRP A 219 23.49 -18.26 -10.50
N TYR A 220 23.53 -17.41 -9.49
CA TYR A 220 24.68 -17.22 -8.62
C TYR A 220 25.06 -18.51 -7.89
N ALA A 221 24.06 -19.21 -7.34
CA ALA A 221 24.26 -20.52 -6.72
C ALA A 221 24.83 -21.54 -7.72
N ASP A 222 24.24 -21.62 -8.91
CA ASP A 222 24.67 -22.55 -9.97
C ASP A 222 26.08 -22.24 -10.48
N ALA A 223 26.41 -20.96 -10.64
CA ALA A 223 27.72 -20.50 -11.09
C ALA A 223 28.82 -20.88 -10.08
N TRP A 224 28.58 -20.70 -8.79
CA TRP A 224 29.52 -21.14 -7.74
C TRP A 224 29.67 -22.66 -7.68
N GLN A 225 28.57 -23.41 -7.82
CA GLN A 225 28.63 -24.87 -7.89
C GLN A 225 29.42 -25.35 -9.12
N PHE A 226 29.23 -24.70 -10.27
CA PHE A 226 29.97 -25.00 -11.50
C PHE A 226 31.47 -24.71 -11.34
N TYR A 227 31.82 -23.51 -10.86
CA TYR A 227 33.20 -23.14 -10.58
C TYR A 227 33.86 -24.10 -9.60
N ASN A 228 33.18 -24.44 -8.50
CA ASN A 228 33.74 -25.36 -7.49
C ASN A 228 34.07 -26.75 -8.04
N ARG A 229 33.37 -27.20 -9.10
CA ARG A 229 33.65 -28.45 -9.81
C ARG A 229 34.75 -28.32 -10.88
N ASN A 230 35.03 -27.10 -11.36
CA ASN A 230 35.90 -26.83 -12.52
C ASN A 230 36.99 -25.76 -12.23
N LYS A 231 37.45 -25.64 -10.98
CA LYS A 231 38.33 -24.54 -10.52
C LYS A 231 39.58 -24.31 -11.37
N ASP A 232 40.13 -25.36 -11.97
CA ASP A 232 41.36 -25.29 -12.78
C ASP A 232 41.14 -24.75 -14.20
N LYS A 233 39.87 -24.61 -14.63
CA LYS A 233 39.50 -24.28 -16.02
C LYS A 233 38.58 -23.06 -16.16
N THR A 234 37.90 -22.68 -15.08
CA THR A 234 36.84 -21.67 -15.11
C THR A 234 37.20 -20.49 -14.21
N GLU A 235 36.94 -19.27 -14.69
CA GLU A 235 37.07 -18.07 -13.87
C GLU A 235 36.02 -18.05 -12.76
N ALA A 236 36.40 -17.58 -11.57
CA ALA A 236 35.48 -17.51 -10.44
C ALA A 236 34.38 -16.47 -10.70
N PRO A 237 33.12 -16.73 -10.29
CA PRO A 237 32.09 -15.69 -10.28
C PRO A 237 32.51 -14.50 -9.42
N GLN A 238 32.13 -13.28 -9.81
CA GLN A 238 32.31 -12.10 -8.98
C GLN A 238 31.56 -12.28 -7.66
N VAL A 239 32.17 -11.89 -6.53
CA VAL A 239 31.51 -11.96 -5.23
C VAL A 239 30.43 -10.88 -5.13
N ASP A 240 29.21 -11.28 -4.78
CA ASP A 240 28.06 -10.42 -4.52
C ASP A 240 27.33 -10.92 -3.27
N ARG A 241 27.30 -10.10 -2.21
CA ARG A 241 26.72 -10.49 -0.93
C ARG A 241 25.19 -10.61 -0.98
N ALA A 242 24.55 -9.79 -1.81
CA ALA A 242 23.11 -9.78 -1.92
C ALA A 242 22.62 -11.06 -2.59
N LEU A 243 23.23 -11.42 -3.73
CA LEU A 243 22.88 -12.63 -4.46
C LEU A 243 23.22 -13.89 -3.66
N GLY A 244 24.34 -13.91 -2.94
CA GLY A 244 24.69 -15.00 -2.03
C GLY A 244 23.64 -15.20 -0.93
N THR A 245 23.22 -14.11 -0.28
CA THR A 245 22.19 -14.17 0.77
C THR A 245 20.85 -14.66 0.21
N LEU A 246 20.38 -14.10 -0.90
CA LEU A 246 19.10 -14.52 -1.50
C LEU A 246 19.14 -15.97 -1.99
N ALA A 247 20.26 -16.42 -2.54
CA ALA A 247 20.42 -17.82 -2.96
C ALA A 247 20.24 -18.80 -1.79
N GLU A 248 20.73 -18.44 -0.60
CA GLU A 248 20.52 -19.25 0.61
C GLU A 248 19.06 -19.18 1.07
N GLU A 249 18.43 -18.00 1.02
CA GLU A 249 17.06 -17.79 1.48
C GLU A 249 16.01 -18.44 0.57
N LEU A 250 16.19 -18.40 -0.75
CA LEU A 250 15.33 -19.06 -1.74
C LEU A 250 15.30 -20.58 -1.58
N ASN A 251 16.40 -21.18 -1.11
CA ASN A 251 16.50 -22.61 -0.84
C ASN A 251 16.09 -22.99 0.60
N GLY A 252 15.77 -22.00 1.43
CA GLY A 252 15.40 -22.17 2.83
C GLY A 252 13.88 -22.14 3.07
N THR A 253 13.50 -22.07 4.35
CA THR A 253 12.11 -21.94 4.80
C THR A 253 11.77 -20.50 5.23
N ARG A 254 12.58 -19.52 4.79
CA ARG A 254 12.43 -18.12 5.18
C ARG A 254 11.19 -17.51 4.54
N GLN A 255 10.57 -16.59 5.26
CA GLN A 255 9.40 -15.85 4.79
C GLN A 255 9.84 -14.59 4.05
N PHE A 256 9.11 -14.19 3.01
CA PHE A 256 9.30 -12.93 2.28
C PHE A 256 8.11 -12.03 2.56
N CYS A 257 8.32 -10.98 3.36
CA CYS A 257 7.25 -10.05 3.76
C CYS A 257 7.21 -8.85 2.81
N PHE A 258 6.14 -8.70 2.05
CA PHE A 258 5.95 -7.61 1.09
C PHE A 258 5.08 -6.49 1.67
N GLU A 259 5.61 -5.26 1.70
CA GLU A 259 4.83 -4.06 2.03
C GLU A 259 3.92 -3.67 0.86
N THR A 260 2.61 -3.73 1.10
CA THR A 260 1.57 -3.36 0.13
C THR A 260 0.95 -2.02 0.46
N LYS A 261 0.48 -1.30 -0.56
CA LYS A 261 -0.18 0.01 -0.42
C LYS A 261 -1.68 -0.02 -0.75
N HIS A 262 -2.15 -1.09 -1.38
CA HIS A 262 -3.55 -1.34 -1.73
C HIS A 262 -3.73 -2.83 -2.10
N GLU A 263 -4.97 -3.27 -2.20
CA GLU A 263 -5.41 -4.65 -2.46
C GLU A 263 -4.85 -5.23 -3.76
N LEU A 264 -4.88 -4.48 -4.88
CA LEU A 264 -4.33 -4.96 -6.15
C LEU A 264 -2.81 -5.21 -6.09
N MET A 265 -2.08 -4.56 -5.16
CA MET A 265 -0.67 -4.83 -4.94
C MET A 265 -0.45 -6.15 -4.21
N ALA A 266 -1.35 -6.53 -3.28
CA ALA A 266 -1.32 -7.84 -2.65
C ALA A 266 -1.49 -8.96 -3.69
N LEU A 267 -2.42 -8.81 -4.64
CA LEU A 267 -2.62 -9.80 -5.71
C LEU A 267 -1.39 -9.97 -6.61
N ARG A 268 -0.60 -8.91 -6.83
CA ARG A 268 0.66 -9.00 -7.58
C ARG A 268 1.73 -9.81 -6.89
N VAL A 269 1.78 -9.77 -5.55
CA VAL A 269 2.74 -10.55 -4.78
C VAL A 269 2.56 -12.05 -5.08
N ASN A 270 1.32 -12.52 -5.25
CA ASN A 270 1.03 -13.90 -5.60
C ASN A 270 1.75 -14.36 -6.88
N LYS A 271 1.83 -13.50 -7.90
CA LYS A 271 2.51 -13.84 -9.16
C LYS A 271 3.99 -14.09 -8.95
N LEU A 272 4.65 -13.22 -8.18
CA LEU A 272 6.06 -13.39 -7.81
C LEU A 272 6.26 -14.62 -6.91
N ALA A 273 5.33 -14.84 -5.98
CA ALA A 273 5.34 -15.99 -5.08
C ALA A 273 5.28 -17.30 -5.87
N ASN A 274 4.35 -17.41 -6.81
CA ASN A 274 4.18 -18.60 -7.65
C ASN A 274 5.36 -18.82 -8.61
N GLU A 275 5.90 -17.75 -9.19
CA GLU A 275 7.03 -17.86 -10.13
C GLU A 275 8.31 -18.37 -9.47
N PHE A 276 8.57 -17.98 -8.21
CA PHE A 276 9.79 -18.34 -7.49
C PHE A 276 9.56 -19.28 -6.29
N ASN A 277 8.34 -19.79 -6.12
CA ASN A 277 7.92 -20.64 -5.01
C ASN A 277 8.27 -20.04 -3.62
N LEU A 278 7.93 -18.77 -3.42
CA LEU A 278 8.24 -18.03 -2.19
C LEU A 278 7.21 -18.32 -1.09
N ASN A 279 7.68 -18.47 0.16
CA ASN A 279 6.80 -18.37 1.32
C ASN A 279 6.56 -16.88 1.61
N VAL A 280 5.33 -16.41 1.45
CA VAL A 280 5.02 -14.98 1.51
C VAL A 280 4.28 -14.62 2.78
N TRP A 281 4.64 -13.46 3.33
CA TRP A 281 3.81 -12.66 4.24
C TRP A 281 3.47 -11.33 3.58
N LEU A 282 2.39 -10.69 4.02
CA LEU A 282 2.03 -9.35 3.59
C LEU A 282 2.08 -8.39 4.77
N LYS A 283 2.70 -7.22 4.60
CA LYS A 283 2.34 -6.04 5.38
C LYS A 283 1.18 -5.39 4.64
N GLY A 284 -0.01 -5.45 5.25
CA GLY A 284 -1.27 -4.98 4.68
C GLY A 284 -1.34 -3.47 4.48
N SER A 285 -2.28 -3.04 3.64
CA SER A 285 -2.56 -1.65 3.34
C SER A 285 -3.73 -1.09 4.13
N GLY A 286 -4.58 -1.92 4.74
CA GLY A 286 -5.85 -1.49 5.37
C GLY A 286 -7.05 -1.49 4.40
N TYR A 287 -6.87 -2.04 3.20
CA TYR A 287 -7.88 -2.13 2.13
C TYR A 287 -8.29 -3.58 1.81
N GLU A 288 -7.83 -4.54 2.61
CA GLU A 288 -7.99 -5.98 2.37
C GLU A 288 -9.46 -6.39 2.22
N TYR A 289 -10.35 -5.76 2.97
CA TYR A 289 -11.80 -5.99 2.93
C TYR A 289 -12.42 -5.84 1.52
N ARG A 290 -11.77 -5.18 0.56
CA ARG A 290 -12.26 -4.98 -0.81
C ARG A 290 -12.11 -6.20 -1.73
N ARG A 291 -11.22 -7.13 -1.37
CA ARG A 291 -10.87 -8.34 -2.16
C ARG A 291 -10.57 -9.52 -1.23
N LEU A 292 -11.45 -9.77 -0.25
CA LEU A 292 -11.22 -10.80 0.78
C LEU A 292 -11.07 -12.19 0.20
N SER A 293 -11.90 -12.56 -0.78
CA SER A 293 -11.82 -13.86 -1.47
C SER A 293 -10.45 -14.06 -2.11
N GLU A 294 -9.97 -13.07 -2.86
CA GLU A 294 -8.71 -13.16 -3.58
C GLU A 294 -7.50 -13.10 -2.62
N ILE A 295 -7.63 -12.45 -1.45
CA ILE A 295 -6.60 -12.44 -0.41
C ILE A 295 -6.58 -13.75 0.40
N GLU A 296 -7.75 -14.34 0.68
CA GLU A 296 -7.87 -15.66 1.32
C GLU A 296 -7.18 -16.73 0.46
N GLU A 297 -7.36 -16.68 -0.86
CA GLU A 297 -6.71 -17.58 -1.82
C GLU A 297 -5.17 -17.52 -1.79
N LEU A 298 -4.58 -16.43 -1.29
CA LEU A 298 -3.13 -16.31 -1.10
C LEU A 298 -2.60 -17.21 0.02
N ASN A 299 -3.47 -17.66 0.94
CA ASN A 299 -3.12 -18.47 2.10
C ASN A 299 -1.88 -17.95 2.85
N THR A 300 -1.85 -16.64 3.08
CA THR A 300 -0.70 -15.91 3.62
C THR A 300 -1.04 -15.26 4.96
N PHE A 301 -0.02 -15.08 5.80
CA PHE A 301 -0.13 -14.29 7.02
C PHE A 301 -0.02 -12.78 6.70
N VAL A 302 -0.92 -11.99 7.28
CA VAL A 302 -0.99 -10.54 7.08
C VAL A 302 -0.62 -9.78 8.35
N ILE A 303 0.24 -8.76 8.23
CA ILE A 303 0.46 -7.76 9.28
C ILE A 303 -0.42 -6.55 8.96
N LEU A 304 -1.54 -6.42 9.67
CA LEU A 304 -2.61 -5.47 9.39
C LEU A 304 -2.42 -4.15 10.17
N PRO A 305 -2.30 -3.00 9.48
CA PRO A 305 -2.29 -1.71 10.16
C PRO A 305 -3.69 -1.29 10.63
N LEU A 306 -3.76 -0.67 11.81
CA LEU A 306 -4.96 0.02 12.29
C LEU A 306 -4.91 1.52 11.98
N ASP A 307 -4.53 1.90 10.76
CA ASP A 307 -4.52 3.29 10.30
C ASP A 307 -5.79 3.58 9.50
N TYR A 308 -6.82 4.05 10.20
CA TYR A 308 -8.09 4.38 9.56
C TYR A 308 -8.07 5.78 8.94
N PRO A 309 -8.77 5.96 7.81
CA PRO A 309 -8.99 7.26 7.23
C PRO A 309 -9.61 8.22 8.25
N LYS A 310 -9.15 9.46 8.20
CA LYS A 310 -9.72 10.54 9.01
C LYS A 310 -11.12 10.90 8.55
N ILE A 311 -11.87 11.62 9.38
CA ILE A 311 -13.16 12.17 8.99
C ILE A 311 -13.03 13.10 7.75
N PRO A 312 -13.83 12.88 6.69
CA PRO A 312 -13.96 13.82 5.57
C PRO A 312 -14.56 15.15 6.00
N ASP A 313 -14.10 16.24 5.40
CA ASP A 313 -14.68 17.58 5.59
C ASP A 313 -15.88 17.73 4.64
N VAL A 314 -17.09 17.62 5.18
CA VAL A 314 -18.34 17.69 4.39
C VAL A 314 -19.30 18.73 4.96
N ASP A 315 -18.74 19.74 5.64
CA ASP A 315 -19.52 20.78 6.33
C ASP A 315 -20.35 21.62 5.35
N SER A 316 -19.84 21.84 4.13
CA SER A 316 -20.58 22.46 3.03
C SER A 316 -20.88 21.49 1.90
N TRP A 317 -21.83 21.85 1.03
CA TRP A 317 -22.14 21.03 -0.13
C TRP A 317 -21.00 21.03 -1.16
N GLU A 318 -20.24 22.13 -1.27
CA GLU A 318 -19.05 22.21 -2.10
C GLU A 318 -17.93 21.31 -1.58
N ASP A 319 -17.61 21.38 -0.29
CA ASP A 319 -16.55 20.55 0.32
C ASP A 319 -16.89 19.07 0.18
N ALA A 320 -18.18 18.73 0.35
CA ALA A 320 -18.65 17.38 0.15
C ALA A 320 -18.40 16.87 -1.27
N LEU A 321 -18.35 17.69 -2.33
CA LEU A 321 -18.12 17.25 -3.71
C LEU A 321 -16.68 16.80 -3.98
N ASP A 322 -15.71 17.25 -3.18
CA ASP A 322 -14.29 16.96 -3.40
C ASP A 322 -13.93 15.50 -3.08
N PHE A 323 -14.74 14.81 -2.26
CA PHE A 323 -14.50 13.42 -1.86
C PHE A 323 -15.13 12.44 -2.84
N SER A 324 -14.41 11.43 -3.30
CA SER A 324 -15.01 10.38 -4.13
C SER A 324 -15.96 9.49 -3.30
N LEU A 325 -16.90 8.78 -3.94
CA LEU A 325 -17.71 7.78 -3.23
C LEU A 325 -16.83 6.70 -2.58
N GLU A 326 -15.74 6.33 -3.24
CA GLU A 326 -14.76 5.37 -2.72
C GLU A 326 -14.14 5.84 -1.39
N GLN A 327 -13.76 7.12 -1.28
CA GLN A 327 -13.21 7.68 -0.04
C GLN A 327 -14.22 7.67 1.11
N LEU A 328 -15.47 8.08 0.84
CA LEU A 328 -16.54 8.08 1.84
C LEU A 328 -16.85 6.65 2.32
N ARG A 329 -16.88 5.69 1.39
CA ARG A 329 -17.06 4.27 1.70
C ARG A 329 -15.88 3.68 2.47
N HIS A 330 -14.65 4.10 2.18
CA HIS A 330 -13.47 3.68 2.92
C HIS A 330 -13.47 4.21 4.35
N TRP A 331 -13.88 5.47 4.55
CA TRP A 331 -14.09 6.03 5.89
C TRP A 331 -15.03 5.17 6.75
N ASP A 332 -16.13 4.71 6.16
CA ASP A 332 -17.08 3.87 6.88
C ASP A 332 -16.60 2.42 7.07
N GLN A 333 -16.00 1.80 6.06
CA GLN A 333 -15.71 0.36 6.09
C GLN A 333 -14.34 -0.03 6.66
N ALA A 334 -13.34 0.86 6.63
CA ALA A 334 -12.00 0.53 7.12
C ALA A 334 -11.97 -0.01 8.57
N PRO A 335 -12.79 0.52 9.52
CA PRO A 335 -12.89 -0.04 10.86
C PRO A 335 -13.44 -1.48 10.92
N ASP A 336 -14.17 -1.93 9.91
CA ASP A 336 -14.73 -3.29 9.86
C ASP A 336 -13.71 -4.32 9.33
N ASN A 337 -12.58 -3.87 8.78
CA ASN A 337 -11.64 -4.71 8.02
C ASN A 337 -11.13 -5.92 8.84
N ALA A 338 -10.70 -5.70 10.08
CA ALA A 338 -10.18 -6.77 10.94
C ALA A 338 -11.25 -7.86 11.22
N ALA A 339 -12.49 -7.46 11.49
CA ALA A 339 -13.59 -8.40 11.71
C ALA A 339 -13.90 -9.22 10.45
N ARG A 340 -13.94 -8.56 9.29
CA ARG A 340 -14.18 -9.22 8.00
C ARG A 340 -13.06 -10.18 7.62
N MET A 341 -11.80 -9.85 7.94
CA MET A 341 -10.67 -10.76 7.71
C MET A 341 -10.75 -12.02 8.59
N VAL A 342 -11.17 -11.90 9.86
CA VAL A 342 -11.41 -13.07 10.72
C VAL A 342 -12.54 -13.94 10.15
N GLU A 343 -13.64 -13.33 9.72
CA GLU A 343 -14.77 -14.05 9.11
C GLU A 343 -14.38 -14.80 7.84
N ALA A 344 -13.47 -14.22 7.03
CA ALA A 344 -12.87 -14.84 5.86
C ALA A 344 -11.76 -15.86 6.18
N GLY A 345 -11.47 -16.15 7.45
CA GLY A 345 -10.45 -17.13 7.83
C GLY A 345 -8.99 -16.69 7.61
N ILE A 346 -8.74 -15.39 7.40
CA ILE A 346 -7.40 -14.87 7.13
C ILE A 346 -6.67 -14.61 8.46
N SER A 347 -5.52 -15.25 8.66
CA SER A 347 -4.69 -15.04 9.85
C SER A 347 -3.90 -13.74 9.76
N PHE A 348 -4.01 -12.88 10.78
CA PHE A 348 -3.26 -11.63 10.82
C PHE A 348 -2.77 -11.24 12.22
N ALA A 349 -1.78 -10.36 12.26
CA ALA A 349 -1.36 -9.64 13.45
C ALA A 349 -1.52 -8.13 13.27
N LEU A 350 -1.71 -7.40 14.37
CA LEU A 350 -1.92 -5.95 14.34
C LEU A 350 -0.62 -5.18 14.49
N THR A 351 -0.53 -4.01 13.84
CA THR A 351 0.61 -3.08 13.99
C THR A 351 0.14 -1.64 14.19
N SER A 352 0.91 -0.90 15.01
CA SER A 352 0.69 0.55 15.24
C SER A 352 1.52 1.44 14.30
N ASN A 353 2.26 0.86 13.37
CA ASN A 353 3.36 1.54 12.70
C ASN A 353 2.97 2.64 11.71
N ASP A 354 1.88 2.47 10.97
CA ASP A 354 1.45 3.43 9.94
C ASP A 354 0.78 4.67 10.55
N LEU A 355 0.41 4.61 11.84
CA LEU A 355 -0.17 5.74 12.56
C LEU A 355 0.85 6.86 12.76
N LYS A 356 0.48 8.08 12.33
CA LYS A 356 1.24 9.30 12.64
C LYS A 356 1.34 9.58 14.14
N ASN A 357 0.32 9.19 14.89
CA ASN A 357 0.26 9.27 16.34
C ASN A 357 -0.13 7.92 16.92
N ARG A 358 0.83 7.23 17.55
CA ARG A 358 0.63 5.88 18.10
C ARG A 358 -0.48 5.80 19.15
N SER A 359 -0.81 6.89 19.85
CA SER A 359 -1.94 6.90 20.80
C SER A 359 -3.29 6.60 20.14
N GLN A 360 -3.43 6.82 18.82
CA GLN A 360 -4.64 6.47 18.07
C GLN A 360 -4.83 4.95 17.91
N PHE A 361 -3.79 4.14 18.14
CA PHE A 361 -3.85 2.69 17.98
C PHE A 361 -4.97 2.07 18.81
N ARG A 362 -5.01 2.40 20.11
CA ARG A 362 -6.03 1.88 21.00
C ARG A 362 -7.41 2.41 20.66
N THR A 363 -7.53 3.68 20.24
CA THR A 363 -8.79 4.25 19.76
C THR A 363 -9.32 3.46 18.56
N ASN A 364 -8.50 3.22 17.54
CA ASN A 364 -8.90 2.48 16.34
C ASN A 364 -9.22 1.01 16.65
N LEU A 365 -8.46 0.37 17.55
CA LEU A 365 -8.76 -0.97 18.02
C LEU A 365 -10.13 -1.06 18.71
N LEU A 366 -10.45 -0.10 19.58
CA LEU A 366 -11.76 -0.03 20.23
C LEU A 366 -12.89 0.22 19.22
N ARG A 367 -12.68 1.08 18.22
CA ARG A 367 -13.64 1.31 17.13
C ARG A 367 -13.93 0.02 16.36
N SER A 368 -12.90 -0.75 16.02
CA SER A 368 -13.04 -2.10 15.45
C SER A 368 -13.92 -3.00 16.32
N ILE A 369 -13.68 -3.00 17.64
CA ILE A 369 -14.41 -3.86 18.58
C ILE A 369 -15.87 -3.46 18.72
N GLU A 370 -16.16 -2.16 18.80
CA GLU A 370 -17.55 -1.66 18.81
C GLU A 370 -18.31 -2.06 17.55
N ARG A 371 -17.59 -2.27 16.44
CA ARG A 371 -18.14 -2.63 15.12
C ARG A 371 -18.07 -4.13 14.81
N GLY A 372 -17.77 -4.96 15.80
CA GLY A 372 -17.92 -6.42 15.70
C GLY A 372 -16.62 -7.22 15.71
N PHE A 373 -15.44 -6.59 15.77
CA PHE A 373 -14.19 -7.31 16.00
C PHE A 373 -14.15 -7.86 17.42
N SER A 374 -13.97 -9.16 17.60
CA SER A 374 -14.05 -9.75 18.95
C SER A 374 -12.83 -9.36 19.80
N LYS A 375 -13.04 -9.20 21.12
CA LYS A 375 -11.94 -8.94 22.08
C LYS A 375 -10.90 -10.07 22.08
N ASP A 376 -11.34 -11.32 21.86
CA ASP A 376 -10.45 -12.49 21.83
C ASP A 376 -9.59 -12.51 20.56
N ASP A 377 -10.16 -12.20 19.40
CA ASP A 377 -9.40 -12.12 18.14
C ASP A 377 -8.43 -10.94 18.15
N ALA A 378 -8.86 -9.79 18.70
CA ALA A 378 -7.99 -8.64 18.94
C ALA A 378 -6.80 -9.01 19.82
N LEU A 379 -7.04 -9.74 20.91
CA LEU A 379 -5.98 -10.21 21.78
C LEU A 379 -5.06 -11.23 21.08
N ALA A 380 -5.63 -12.16 20.31
CA ALA A 380 -4.86 -13.15 19.54
C ALA A 380 -3.91 -12.48 18.54
N ALA A 381 -4.41 -11.49 17.79
CA ALA A 381 -3.65 -10.73 16.79
C ALA A 381 -2.56 -9.83 17.40
N LEU A 382 -2.60 -9.57 18.71
CA LEU A 382 -1.58 -8.82 19.46
C LEU A 382 -0.62 -9.70 20.25
N THR A 383 -0.93 -10.99 20.42
CA THR A 383 -0.19 -11.88 21.33
C THR A 383 0.15 -13.23 20.68
N THR A 384 -0.80 -14.17 20.63
CA THR A 384 -0.52 -15.56 20.27
C THR A 384 -0.19 -15.75 18.79
N ILE A 385 -0.88 -15.06 17.88
CA ILE A 385 -0.65 -15.17 16.44
C ILE A 385 0.75 -14.66 16.06
N PRO A 386 1.16 -13.42 16.39
CA PRO A 386 2.51 -12.97 16.08
C PRO A 386 3.58 -13.79 16.81
N ALA A 387 3.33 -14.27 18.04
CA ALA A 387 4.28 -15.15 18.73
C ALA A 387 4.53 -16.46 17.96
N GLU A 388 3.47 -17.09 17.44
CA GLU A 388 3.57 -18.31 16.64
C GLU A 388 4.30 -18.05 15.32
N GLN A 389 3.84 -17.04 14.55
CA GLN A 389 4.41 -16.71 13.24
C GLN A 389 5.90 -16.33 13.34
N PHE A 390 6.29 -15.66 14.42
CA PHE A 390 7.67 -15.23 14.61
C PHE A 390 8.57 -16.28 15.27
N GLY A 391 8.04 -17.47 15.61
CA GLY A 391 8.79 -18.54 16.26
C GLY A 391 9.12 -18.28 17.74
N LEU A 392 8.35 -17.40 18.41
CA LEU A 392 8.55 -16.99 19.80
C LEU A 392 7.82 -17.94 20.76
N SER A 393 8.37 -19.14 20.92
CA SER A 393 7.75 -20.26 21.69
C SER A 393 7.34 -19.93 23.14
N ASN A 394 7.99 -18.95 23.78
CA ASN A 394 7.76 -18.54 25.15
C ASN A 394 7.16 -17.12 25.30
N HIS A 395 6.50 -16.60 24.25
CA HIS A 395 5.82 -15.29 24.24
C HIS A 395 4.32 -15.43 23.97
N GLY A 396 3.55 -14.36 24.22
CA GLY A 396 2.13 -14.26 23.84
C GLY A 396 1.14 -14.96 24.78
N LYS A 397 1.58 -15.53 25.91
CA LYS A 397 0.70 -16.13 26.93
C LYS A 397 1.23 -15.89 28.34
N VAL A 398 0.33 -15.98 29.33
CA VAL A 398 0.65 -15.94 30.76
C VAL A 398 0.60 -17.37 31.33
N GLU A 399 1.66 -18.14 31.04
CA GLU A 399 1.77 -19.55 31.41
C GLU A 399 3.16 -19.87 31.98
N LYS A 400 3.27 -21.00 32.71
CA LYS A 400 4.56 -21.45 33.23
C LYS A 400 5.56 -21.70 32.09
N GLY A 401 6.78 -21.17 32.23
CA GLY A 401 7.86 -21.29 31.26
C GLY A 401 7.91 -20.16 30.23
N TYR A 402 6.91 -19.28 30.22
CA TYR A 402 6.88 -18.11 29.34
C TYR A 402 7.70 -16.96 29.93
N ALA A 403 8.23 -16.09 29.06
CA ALA A 403 8.89 -14.87 29.49
C ALA A 403 7.91 -14.01 30.30
N ALA A 404 8.39 -13.36 31.37
CA ALA A 404 7.60 -12.43 32.16
C ALA A 404 7.46 -11.07 31.46
N ASN A 405 6.90 -11.12 30.25
CA ASN A 405 6.46 -10.01 29.44
C ASN A 405 4.96 -9.83 29.69
N LEU A 406 4.60 -8.98 30.64
CA LEU A 406 3.22 -8.84 31.14
C LEU A 406 2.75 -7.40 31.03
N MET A 407 1.45 -7.22 30.82
CA MET A 407 0.77 -5.94 30.88
C MET A 407 -0.22 -5.94 32.04
N VAL A 408 -0.12 -4.95 32.93
CA VAL A 408 -1.04 -4.78 34.07
C VAL A 408 -1.93 -3.58 33.82
N THR A 409 -3.25 -3.78 33.90
CA THR A 409 -4.27 -2.75 33.71
C THR A 409 -5.18 -2.61 34.93
N ASP A 410 -5.84 -1.46 35.08
CA ASP A 410 -6.84 -1.22 36.14
C ASP A 410 -8.24 -1.77 35.85
N GLY A 411 -8.39 -2.54 34.77
CA GLY A 411 -9.64 -3.16 34.32
C GLY A 411 -9.41 -3.98 33.04
N ASP A 412 -10.47 -4.23 32.26
CA ASP A 412 -10.33 -4.86 30.94
C ASP A 412 -9.67 -3.89 29.95
N TYR A 413 -8.57 -4.28 29.30
CA TYR A 413 -7.85 -3.44 28.34
C TYR A 413 -8.76 -2.86 27.24
N PHE A 414 -9.82 -3.60 26.87
CA PHE A 414 -10.76 -3.21 25.83
C PHE A 414 -11.90 -2.30 26.33
N ASP A 415 -11.85 -1.86 27.59
CA ASP A 415 -12.76 -0.83 28.09
C ASP A 415 -12.11 0.56 27.92
N LYS A 416 -12.88 1.52 27.44
CA LYS A 416 -12.40 2.86 27.03
C LYS A 416 -11.69 3.64 28.15
N ASP A 417 -12.08 3.43 29.40
CA ASP A 417 -11.60 4.17 30.56
C ASP A 417 -10.43 3.46 31.27
N THR A 418 -10.15 2.21 30.90
CA THR A 418 -9.05 1.43 31.50
C THR A 418 -7.70 2.02 31.13
N LYS A 419 -6.74 1.94 32.05
CA LYS A 419 -5.37 2.41 31.87
C LYS A 419 -4.39 1.26 31.98
N VAL A 420 -3.32 1.35 31.20
CA VAL A 420 -2.14 0.51 31.38
C VAL A 420 -1.32 1.12 32.51
N LEU A 421 -1.17 0.39 33.61
CA LEU A 421 -0.51 0.86 34.82
C LEU A 421 0.98 0.59 34.75
N THR A 422 1.34 -0.68 34.52
CA THR A 422 2.72 -1.14 34.49
C THR A 422 2.91 -2.20 33.42
N LEU A 423 4.12 -2.27 32.88
CA LEU A 423 4.58 -3.40 32.07
C LEU A 423 5.67 -4.14 32.82
N TRP A 424 5.69 -5.46 32.66
CA TRP A 424 6.82 -6.29 33.01
C TRP A 424 7.49 -6.70 31.72
N ILE A 425 8.79 -6.46 31.58
CA ILE A 425 9.57 -6.90 30.41
C ILE A 425 10.76 -7.67 30.95
N GLN A 426 10.84 -8.95 30.59
CA GLN A 426 11.81 -9.89 31.16
C GLN A 426 11.81 -9.86 32.71
N GLY A 427 10.62 -9.70 33.31
CA GLY A 427 10.45 -9.65 34.76
C GLY A 427 10.92 -8.37 35.45
N LYS A 428 11.33 -7.35 34.70
CA LYS A 428 11.57 -6.00 35.21
C LYS A 428 10.32 -5.14 35.06
N GLU A 429 9.91 -4.45 36.13
CA GLU A 429 8.77 -3.55 36.13
C GLU A 429 9.11 -2.19 35.50
N PHE A 430 8.22 -1.73 34.62
CA PHE A 430 8.21 -0.40 34.00
C PHE A 430 6.87 0.28 34.33
N THR A 431 6.88 1.20 35.28
CA THR A 431 5.70 1.96 35.69
C THR A 431 5.36 3.05 34.66
N LEU A 432 4.11 3.10 34.20
CA LEU A 432 3.64 4.05 33.19
C LEU A 432 2.73 5.12 33.79
N GLU A 433 1.87 4.73 34.72
CA GLU A 433 1.04 5.61 35.53
C GLU A 433 1.34 5.33 37.01
N HIS A 434 1.55 6.38 37.79
CA HIS A 434 1.71 6.25 39.24
C HIS A 434 0.33 6.33 39.91
N ASP A 435 0.10 5.51 40.94
CA ASP A 435 -1.02 5.74 41.85
C ASP A 435 -0.95 7.19 42.37
N LEU A 436 -2.09 7.87 42.37
CA LEU A 436 -2.15 9.24 42.86
C LEU A 436 -1.67 9.28 44.32
N PRO A 437 -0.70 10.15 44.67
CA PRO A 437 -0.33 10.34 46.06
C PRO A 437 -1.56 10.87 46.81
N HIS A 438 -2.11 10.01 47.68
CA HIS A 438 -3.24 10.22 48.59
C HIS A 438 -4.24 11.32 48.19
N ASP A 439 -5.35 10.92 47.57
CA ASP A 439 -6.46 11.81 47.22
C ASP A 439 -6.93 12.65 48.42
N VAL A 440 -6.95 13.97 48.25
CA VAL A 440 -7.48 14.94 49.23
C VAL A 440 -8.86 15.50 48.84
N SER A 441 -9.44 15.02 47.73
CA SER A 441 -10.71 15.51 47.22
C SER A 441 -11.85 15.29 48.22
N GLY A 442 -12.66 16.32 48.42
CA GLY A 442 -13.81 16.27 49.32
C GLY A 442 -13.98 17.52 50.17
N ASN A 443 -14.95 17.45 51.05
CA ASN A 443 -15.27 18.52 51.98
C ASN A 443 -14.68 18.20 53.35
N TRP A 444 -14.02 19.20 53.92
CA TRP A 444 -13.31 19.10 55.18
C TRP A 444 -13.80 20.22 56.12
N VAL A 445 -14.06 19.90 57.38
CA VAL A 445 -14.31 20.92 58.41
C VAL A 445 -12.97 21.31 59.01
N VAL A 446 -12.63 22.59 58.88
CA VAL A 446 -11.41 23.20 59.37
C VAL A 446 -11.66 23.97 60.66
N SER A 447 -10.81 23.73 61.65
CA SER A 447 -10.74 24.53 62.87
C SER A 447 -9.34 25.12 63.01
N PHE A 448 -9.28 26.42 63.27
CA PHE A 448 -8.06 27.18 63.51
C PHE A 448 -7.87 27.44 65.01
N SER A 449 -6.62 27.64 65.44
CA SER A 449 -6.26 27.96 66.81
C SER A 449 -5.02 28.87 66.85
N GLY A 450 -5.00 29.80 67.80
CA GLY A 450 -3.90 30.76 67.97
C GLY A 450 -4.13 32.13 67.33
N GLY A 451 -5.29 32.75 67.56
CA GLY A 451 -5.61 34.13 67.13
C GLY A 451 -6.69 34.25 66.05
N LEU A 452 -7.19 33.12 65.53
CA LEU A 452 -8.26 33.00 64.54
C LEU A 452 -9.18 31.85 64.99
N ASP A 453 -10.09 32.10 65.94
CA ASP A 453 -11.01 31.06 66.43
C ASP A 453 -12.29 31.03 65.59
N LEU A 454 -12.22 30.44 64.40
CA LEU A 454 -13.35 30.29 63.48
C LEU A 454 -13.38 28.86 62.90
N ASN A 455 -14.59 28.38 62.59
CA ASN A 455 -14.81 27.14 61.84
C ASN A 455 -15.05 27.49 60.37
N ALA A 456 -14.36 26.81 59.46
CA ALA A 456 -14.50 27.00 58.02
C ALA A 456 -14.63 25.64 57.33
N ASN A 457 -15.20 25.61 56.13
CA ASN A 457 -15.21 24.40 55.31
C ASN A 457 -14.17 24.52 54.20
N LEU A 458 -13.29 23.54 54.09
CA LEU A 458 -12.29 23.44 53.05
C LEU A 458 -12.80 22.44 52.01
N GLU A 459 -13.06 22.92 50.80
CA GLU A 459 -13.42 22.10 49.65
C GLU A 459 -12.20 21.92 48.78
N LEU A 460 -11.76 20.67 48.59
CA LEU A 460 -10.62 20.33 47.75
C LEU A 460 -11.07 19.47 46.56
N ASP A 461 -10.43 19.70 45.43
CA ASP A 461 -10.62 18.96 44.20
C ASP A 461 -9.25 18.64 43.60
N GLN A 462 -8.91 17.36 43.53
CA GLN A 462 -7.65 16.87 43.00
C GLN A 462 -7.87 16.21 41.64
N THR A 463 -7.30 16.81 40.61
CA THR A 463 -7.24 16.25 39.25
C THR A 463 -5.77 15.95 38.90
N LYS A 464 -5.42 14.66 38.84
CA LYS A 464 -4.03 14.20 38.65
C LYS A 464 -3.10 14.79 39.73
N ASN A 465 -2.05 15.52 39.32
CA ASN A 465 -1.08 16.17 40.22
C ASN A 465 -1.49 17.58 40.63
N LYS A 466 -2.65 18.08 40.18
CA LYS A 466 -3.10 19.44 40.45
C LYS A 466 -4.22 19.40 41.47
N VAL A 467 -4.00 20.03 42.61
CA VAL A 467 -5.03 20.26 43.61
C VAL A 467 -5.55 21.68 43.46
N SER A 468 -6.85 21.83 43.56
CA SER A 468 -7.53 23.12 43.62
C SER A 468 -8.53 23.09 44.77
N GLY A 469 -8.94 24.25 45.25
CA GLY A 469 -9.91 24.28 46.32
C GLY A 469 -10.32 25.68 46.72
N LYS A 470 -11.27 25.72 47.64
CA LYS A 470 -11.76 26.95 48.27
C LYS A 470 -11.99 26.73 49.75
N LEU A 471 -11.88 27.80 50.51
CA LEU A 471 -12.25 27.87 51.92
C LEU A 471 -13.56 28.66 52.02
N VAL A 472 -14.59 28.07 52.62
CA VAL A 472 -15.91 28.66 52.82
C VAL A 472 -16.02 29.12 54.28
N ILE A 473 -16.14 30.43 54.49
CA ILE A 473 -16.23 31.07 55.81
C ILE A 473 -17.51 31.90 55.82
N ASP A 474 -18.44 31.64 56.75
CA ASP A 474 -19.71 32.39 56.89
C ASP A 474 -20.49 32.64 55.57
N SER A 475 -20.46 31.65 54.66
CA SER A 475 -21.07 31.68 53.31
C SER A 475 -20.31 32.48 52.24
N THR A 476 -19.09 32.91 52.53
CA THR A 476 -18.17 33.54 51.56
C THR A 476 -17.14 32.54 51.05
N ASP A 477 -17.02 32.44 49.72
CA ASP A 477 -16.05 31.57 49.05
C ASP A 477 -14.70 32.26 48.88
N VAL A 478 -13.65 31.72 49.52
CA VAL A 478 -12.27 32.18 49.39
C VAL A 478 -11.46 31.18 48.57
N THR A 479 -11.11 31.54 47.34
CA THR A 479 -10.30 30.68 46.46
C THR A 479 -8.87 30.48 47.00
N LEU A 480 -8.42 29.23 47.01
CA LEU A 480 -7.05 28.90 47.39
C LEU A 480 -6.07 29.16 46.22
N LYS A 481 -4.85 29.55 46.56
CA LYS A 481 -3.74 29.77 45.63
C LYS A 481 -2.52 28.96 46.08
N SER A 482 -1.68 28.55 45.12
CA SER A 482 -0.47 27.75 45.37
C SER A 482 -0.76 26.48 46.17
N VAL A 483 -1.77 25.73 45.72
CA VAL A 483 -2.17 24.47 46.36
C VAL A 483 -1.30 23.35 45.84
N GLU A 484 -0.53 22.71 46.72
CA GLU A 484 0.33 21.57 46.37
C GLU A 484 0.05 20.42 47.34
N ASN A 485 0.00 19.19 46.81
CA ASN A 485 -0.15 17.96 47.59
C ASN A 485 0.96 16.99 47.20
N GLU A 486 1.98 16.88 48.05
CA GLU A 486 3.13 16.00 47.83
C GLU A 486 3.47 15.26 49.12
N SER A 487 3.68 13.94 49.05
CA SER A 487 4.17 13.12 50.18
C SER A 487 3.39 13.33 51.50
N HIS A 488 2.06 13.29 51.43
CA HIS A 488 1.12 13.57 52.53
C HIS A 488 1.09 15.02 53.04
N ARG A 489 1.85 15.94 52.45
CA ARG A 489 1.89 17.34 52.83
C ARG A 489 1.03 18.17 51.87
N LEU A 490 0.01 18.81 52.43
CA LEU A 490 -0.85 19.78 51.74
C LEU A 490 -0.39 21.19 52.10
N THR A 491 -0.06 21.99 51.09
CA THR A 491 0.23 23.43 51.25
C THR A 491 -0.77 24.23 50.43
N PHE A 492 -1.15 25.40 50.92
CA PHE A 492 -1.99 26.35 50.19
C PHE A 492 -1.90 27.74 50.81
N SER A 493 -2.37 28.74 50.07
CA SER A 493 -2.46 30.12 50.54
C SER A 493 -3.80 30.74 50.14
N PHE A 494 -4.26 31.74 50.88
CA PHE A 494 -5.51 32.43 50.57
C PHE A 494 -5.47 33.90 51.06
N SER A 495 -6.40 34.71 50.57
CA SER A 495 -6.51 36.13 50.93
C SER A 495 -6.93 36.29 52.39
N GLY A 496 -6.18 37.07 53.17
CA GLY A 496 -6.53 37.41 54.56
C GLY A 496 -7.65 38.45 54.70
N LYS A 497 -8.16 38.98 53.58
CA LYS A 497 -9.15 40.07 53.54
C LYS A 497 -10.46 39.75 54.29
N GLU A 498 -10.91 38.49 54.24
CA GLU A 498 -12.11 38.04 54.97
C GLU A 498 -11.88 37.93 56.49
N PHE A 499 -10.64 38.13 56.94
CA PHE A 499 -10.22 38.15 58.34
C PHE A 499 -9.73 39.54 58.79
N ASP A 500 -10.08 40.59 58.04
CA ASP A 500 -9.60 41.98 58.24
C ASP A 500 -8.05 42.11 58.22
N MET A 501 -7.36 41.19 57.55
CA MET A 501 -5.90 41.21 57.39
C MET A 501 -5.52 41.59 55.95
N ASP A 502 -4.77 42.68 55.79
CA ASP A 502 -4.24 43.08 54.49
C ASP A 502 -3.01 42.24 54.12
N GLY A 503 -3.21 41.23 53.27
CA GLY A 503 -2.16 40.31 52.81
C GLY A 503 -2.64 38.87 52.56
N VAL A 504 -1.69 37.93 52.45
CA VAL A 504 -1.95 36.51 52.16
C VAL A 504 -1.57 35.65 53.36
N ILE A 505 -2.49 34.77 53.77
CA ILE A 505 -2.23 33.72 54.78
C ILE A 505 -1.67 32.49 54.06
N ARG A 506 -0.61 31.88 54.61
CA ARG A 506 0.05 30.69 54.05
C ARG A 506 -0.07 29.53 55.01
N MET A 507 -0.52 28.38 54.51
CA MET A 507 -0.82 27.18 55.30
C MET A 507 0.01 25.99 54.81
N SER A 508 0.37 25.12 55.75
CA SER A 508 0.91 23.79 55.49
C SER A 508 0.32 22.80 56.48
N GLY A 509 0.03 21.58 56.05
CA GLY A 509 -0.48 20.52 56.91
C GLY A 509 -0.14 19.15 56.37
N THR A 510 -0.18 18.15 57.26
CA THR A 510 0.09 16.76 56.93
C THR A 510 -1.19 15.94 57.09
N LYS A 511 -1.54 15.14 56.08
CA LYS A 511 -2.71 14.26 56.10
C LYS A 511 -2.36 12.93 56.77
N GLN A 512 -3.17 12.53 57.74
CA GLN A 512 -3.17 11.19 58.34
C GLN A 512 -4.60 10.66 58.41
N GLY A 513 -4.89 9.61 57.64
CA GLY A 513 -6.24 9.04 57.52
C GLY A 513 -7.27 10.07 57.03
N GLN A 514 -8.33 10.28 57.81
CA GLN A 514 -9.41 11.25 57.56
C GLN A 514 -9.18 12.61 58.24
N SER A 515 -7.94 12.93 58.62
CA SER A 515 -7.58 14.20 59.26
C SER A 515 -6.36 14.85 58.61
N ILE A 516 -6.31 16.18 58.63
CA ILE A 516 -5.15 16.98 58.25
C ILE A 516 -4.82 17.87 59.44
N SER A 517 -3.56 17.95 59.84
CA SER A 517 -3.11 18.84 60.90
C SER A 517 -1.89 19.62 60.47
N GLY A 518 -1.81 20.89 60.82
CA GLY A 518 -0.74 21.74 60.31
C GLY A 518 -0.62 23.10 60.97
N SER A 519 0.23 23.93 60.38
CA SER A 519 0.50 25.30 60.82
C SER A 519 0.40 26.28 59.65
N GLY A 520 0.07 27.52 59.98
CA GLY A 520 0.02 28.64 59.04
C GLY A 520 0.70 29.88 59.58
N VAL A 521 0.91 30.86 58.70
CA VAL A 521 1.51 32.16 59.04
C VAL A 521 0.64 33.26 58.44
N THR A 522 0.24 34.23 59.26
CA THR A 522 -0.54 35.41 58.86
C THR A 522 0.33 36.46 58.16
N PRO A 523 -0.26 37.49 57.51
CA PRO A 523 0.50 38.58 56.92
C PRO A 523 1.36 39.37 57.91
N SER A 524 0.96 39.43 59.20
CA SER A 524 1.71 40.08 60.28
C SER A 524 2.87 39.23 60.83
N GLY A 525 3.00 37.97 60.39
CA GLY A 525 4.04 37.04 60.83
C GLY A 525 3.68 36.20 62.05
N GLU A 526 2.41 36.22 62.48
CA GLU A 526 1.93 35.38 63.58
C GLU A 526 1.71 33.93 63.12
N HIS A 527 2.03 32.98 63.99
CA HIS A 527 1.88 31.55 63.73
C HIS A 527 0.52 31.05 64.21
N ILE A 528 -0.22 30.38 63.32
CA ILE A 528 -1.50 29.74 63.61
C ILE A 528 -1.39 28.22 63.46
N SER A 529 -2.18 27.46 64.21
CA SER A 529 -2.32 26.02 64.03
C SER A 529 -3.72 25.68 63.55
N TRP A 530 -3.85 24.67 62.68
CA TRP A 530 -5.12 24.28 62.11
C TRP A 530 -5.26 22.77 62.02
N THR A 531 -6.50 22.31 62.06
CA THR A 531 -6.88 20.92 61.82
C THR A 531 -8.05 20.87 60.85
N ALA A 532 -8.11 19.85 60.02
CA ALA A 532 -9.24 19.58 59.13
C ALA A 532 -9.70 18.14 59.27
N SER A 533 -10.99 17.94 59.47
CA SER A 533 -11.61 16.61 59.56
C SER A 533 -12.49 16.36 58.34
N TRP A 534 -12.32 15.20 57.72
CA TRP A 534 -13.10 14.82 56.55
C TRP A 534 -14.59 14.69 56.88
N VAL A 535 -15.47 15.16 56.00
CA VAL A 535 -16.93 15.11 56.18
C VAL A 535 -17.59 14.18 55.19
N ASN A 536 -17.47 14.48 53.91
CA ASN A 536 -18.01 13.70 52.81
C ASN A 536 -17.20 13.97 51.53
N ALA A 537 -17.35 13.09 50.53
CA ALA A 537 -16.90 13.40 49.19
C ALA A 537 -17.68 14.63 48.69
N LYS A 538 -17.01 15.50 47.94
CA LYS A 538 -17.66 16.63 47.26
C LYS A 538 -18.82 16.05 46.45
N GLU A 539 -20.02 16.62 46.58
CA GLU A 539 -21.09 16.32 45.64
C GLU A 539 -20.53 16.68 44.27
N LYS A 540 -20.24 15.66 43.47
CA LYS A 540 -19.99 15.89 42.06
C LYS A 540 -21.26 16.57 41.58
N GLU A 541 -21.16 17.81 41.09
CA GLU A 541 -22.15 18.29 40.13
C GLU A 541 -22.29 17.13 39.14
N GLU A 542 -23.49 16.55 39.05
CA GLU A 542 -23.72 15.54 38.04
C GLU A 542 -23.22 16.13 36.73
N PRO A 543 -22.32 15.44 36.00
CA PRO A 543 -21.93 15.92 34.71
C PRO A 543 -23.23 16.03 33.94
N SER A 544 -23.65 17.27 33.64
CA SER A 544 -24.85 17.58 32.85
C SER A 544 -24.99 16.50 31.80
N ASP A 545 -26.03 15.66 31.89
CA ASP A 545 -26.22 14.41 31.13
C ASP A 545 -25.21 14.33 29.98
N LYS A 546 -24.03 13.74 30.23
CA LYS A 546 -23.11 13.46 29.14
C LYS A 546 -23.89 12.49 28.28
N LYS A 547 -24.52 13.00 27.21
CA LYS A 547 -25.22 12.20 26.20
C LYS A 547 -24.37 10.96 25.99
N GLU A 548 -24.94 9.79 26.30
CA GLU A 548 -24.27 8.53 25.99
C GLU A 548 -23.86 8.62 24.52
N LYS A 549 -22.55 8.70 24.25
CA LYS A 549 -22.05 8.70 22.89
C LYS A 549 -22.58 7.42 22.26
N LYS A 550 -23.31 7.58 21.16
CA LYS A 550 -23.91 6.45 20.45
C LYS A 550 -22.76 5.56 19.98
N LYS A 551 -22.77 4.28 20.37
CA LYS A 551 -21.77 3.31 19.93
C LYS A 551 -21.66 3.32 18.41
N GLU A 552 -20.44 3.20 17.88
CA GLU A 552 -20.28 3.03 16.45
C GLU A 552 -20.98 1.74 16.00
N SER A 553 -21.45 1.73 14.76
CA SER A 553 -22.09 0.58 14.14
C SER A 553 -21.33 0.23 12.88
N ALA A 554 -21.18 -1.09 12.65
CA ALA A 554 -20.58 -1.62 11.43
C ALA A 554 -21.21 -1.01 10.18
N SER A 555 -20.48 -1.00 9.08
CA SER A 555 -20.99 -0.48 7.82
C SER A 555 -22.17 -1.34 7.35
N GLU A 556 -23.25 -0.69 6.94
CA GLU A 556 -24.37 -1.35 6.26
C GLU A 556 -24.02 -1.68 4.80
N PHE A 557 -22.90 -1.15 4.30
CA PHE A 557 -22.42 -1.35 2.95
C PHE A 557 -21.44 -2.52 2.87
N THR A 558 -21.70 -3.40 1.92
CA THR A 558 -20.75 -4.42 1.47
C THR A 558 -19.83 -3.84 0.40
N PRO A 559 -18.60 -4.37 0.23
CA PRO A 559 -17.69 -3.94 -0.83
C PRO A 559 -18.32 -4.08 -2.23
N LEU A 560 -17.86 -3.25 -3.16
CA LEU A 560 -18.22 -3.26 -4.57
C LEU A 560 -17.02 -3.71 -5.43
N PHE A 561 -17.33 -4.12 -6.65
CA PHE A 561 -16.36 -4.60 -7.63
C PHE A 561 -16.37 -3.70 -8.87
N PRO A 562 -15.42 -2.76 -9.02
CA PRO A 562 -14.48 -2.30 -7.98
C PRO A 562 -15.14 -1.38 -6.94
N GLU A 563 -14.40 -1.01 -5.89
CA GLU A 563 -14.94 -0.18 -4.81
C GLU A 563 -15.24 1.25 -5.29
N GLY A 564 -16.39 1.82 -4.91
CA GLY A 564 -16.76 3.19 -5.25
C GLY A 564 -17.85 3.31 -6.32
N ALA A 565 -17.80 4.40 -7.10
CA ALA A 565 -18.85 4.71 -8.06
C ALA A 565 -18.89 3.71 -9.22
N TYR A 566 -20.10 3.29 -9.60
CA TYR A 566 -20.36 2.33 -10.69
C TYR A 566 -19.82 0.91 -10.45
N GLY A 567 -19.35 0.60 -9.23
CA GLY A 567 -18.99 -0.74 -8.82
C GLY A 567 -20.19 -1.67 -8.71
N PHE A 568 -19.99 -2.96 -8.98
CA PHE A 568 -21.04 -3.97 -8.85
C PHE A 568 -21.09 -4.53 -7.42
N SER A 569 -22.29 -4.73 -6.84
CA SER A 569 -22.41 -5.48 -5.58
C SER A 569 -22.10 -6.97 -5.75
N THR A 570 -22.35 -7.48 -6.96
CA THR A 570 -22.05 -8.83 -7.42
C THR A 570 -21.72 -8.74 -8.90
N LEU A 571 -20.66 -9.41 -9.35
CA LEU A 571 -20.28 -9.37 -10.76
C LEU A 571 -21.45 -9.80 -11.66
N PRO A 572 -21.60 -9.17 -12.83
CA PRO A 572 -22.66 -9.53 -13.77
C PRO A 572 -22.46 -10.97 -14.27
N GLU A 573 -23.52 -11.77 -14.25
CA GLU A 573 -23.49 -13.14 -14.75
C GLU A 573 -23.48 -13.19 -16.28
N ARG A 574 -22.82 -14.21 -16.83
CA ARG A 574 -22.84 -14.47 -18.27
C ARG A 574 -24.23 -14.93 -18.69
N THR A 575 -24.77 -14.29 -19.73
CA THR A 575 -25.99 -14.75 -20.39
C THR A 575 -25.63 -15.78 -21.47
N ASP A 576 -25.92 -17.06 -21.21
CA ASP A 576 -25.49 -18.15 -22.09
C ASP A 576 -26.18 -18.20 -23.44
N LYS A 577 -27.38 -17.63 -23.59
CA LYS A 577 -28.13 -17.62 -24.85
C LYS A 577 -28.73 -16.25 -25.09
N ILE A 578 -28.22 -15.54 -26.09
CA ILE A 578 -28.72 -14.21 -26.46
C ILE A 578 -29.21 -14.28 -27.90
N LEU A 579 -30.42 -13.78 -28.14
CA LEU A 579 -30.97 -13.59 -29.49
C LEU A 579 -31.26 -12.11 -29.68
N ILE A 580 -30.52 -11.46 -30.57
CA ILE A 580 -30.82 -10.11 -31.03
C ILE A 580 -31.71 -10.26 -32.26
N GLN A 581 -32.82 -9.54 -32.31
CA GLN A 581 -33.79 -9.65 -33.41
C GLN A 581 -33.97 -8.33 -34.16
N ASN A 582 -34.11 -8.40 -35.48
CA ASN A 582 -34.51 -7.28 -36.34
C ASN A 582 -33.63 -6.02 -36.21
N ALA A 583 -32.30 -6.20 -36.11
CA ALA A 583 -31.33 -5.11 -36.04
C ALA A 583 -30.69 -4.81 -37.40
N THR A 584 -30.10 -3.61 -37.53
CA THR A 584 -29.09 -3.37 -38.57
C THR A 584 -27.72 -3.79 -38.03
N ILE A 585 -27.21 -4.92 -38.51
CA ILE A 585 -25.97 -5.54 -38.03
C ILE A 585 -24.81 -5.16 -38.96
N TRP A 586 -23.87 -4.38 -38.43
CA TRP A 586 -22.63 -4.04 -39.10
C TRP A 586 -21.61 -5.14 -38.81
N THR A 587 -21.48 -6.14 -39.68
CA THR A 587 -20.60 -7.28 -39.36
C THR A 587 -19.12 -6.89 -39.27
N CYS A 588 -18.71 -5.85 -40.02
CA CYS A 588 -17.31 -5.48 -40.24
C CYS A 588 -16.44 -6.65 -40.75
N GLY A 589 -17.08 -7.70 -41.25
CA GLY A 589 -16.48 -8.86 -41.90
C GLY A 589 -16.91 -8.93 -43.37
N PRO A 590 -16.69 -10.07 -44.04
CA PRO A 590 -16.98 -10.23 -45.47
C PRO A 590 -18.46 -10.07 -45.86
N GLU A 591 -19.39 -10.30 -44.93
CA GLU A 591 -20.84 -10.18 -45.17
C GLU A 591 -21.35 -8.73 -45.20
N GLY A 592 -20.52 -7.75 -44.80
CA GLY A 592 -20.87 -6.33 -44.83
C GLY A 592 -21.95 -5.97 -43.81
N THR A 593 -22.92 -5.14 -44.22
CA THR A 593 -24.02 -4.71 -43.36
C THR A 593 -25.30 -5.48 -43.69
N LEU A 594 -25.94 -6.05 -42.67
CA LEU A 594 -27.18 -6.81 -42.78
C LEU A 594 -28.34 -6.02 -42.16
N GLU A 595 -29.37 -5.72 -42.93
CA GLU A 595 -30.57 -5.03 -42.46
C GLU A 595 -31.64 -6.01 -42.02
N ASN A 596 -32.38 -5.67 -40.96
CA ASN A 596 -33.46 -6.50 -40.40
C ASN A 596 -32.98 -7.93 -40.09
N ALA A 597 -31.78 -8.04 -39.52
CA ALA A 597 -31.13 -9.31 -39.25
C ALA A 597 -31.16 -9.66 -37.76
N ASP A 598 -31.07 -10.96 -37.51
CA ASP A 598 -30.99 -11.58 -36.20
C ASP A 598 -29.57 -12.11 -35.96
N MET A 599 -29.11 -12.04 -34.71
CA MET A 599 -27.84 -12.62 -34.27
C MET A 599 -28.05 -13.46 -33.01
N TYR A 600 -27.55 -14.69 -33.05
CA TYR A 600 -27.61 -15.63 -31.94
C TYR A 600 -26.22 -15.90 -31.37
N ILE A 601 -26.08 -15.68 -30.06
CA ILE A 601 -24.88 -15.93 -29.28
C ILE A 601 -25.17 -17.05 -28.30
N ARG A 602 -24.28 -18.04 -28.25
CA ARG A 602 -24.34 -19.15 -27.29
C ARG A 602 -23.01 -19.30 -26.56
N ASN A 603 -23.07 -19.37 -25.22
CA ASN A 603 -21.92 -19.51 -24.33
C ASN A 603 -20.82 -18.48 -24.61
N GLY A 604 -21.22 -17.23 -24.90
CA GLY A 604 -20.30 -16.14 -25.21
C GLY A 604 -19.69 -16.16 -26.60
N VAL A 605 -20.16 -17.02 -27.52
CA VAL A 605 -19.68 -17.13 -28.91
C VAL A 605 -20.83 -16.91 -29.88
N ILE A 606 -20.57 -16.19 -30.98
CA ILE A 606 -21.54 -15.97 -32.06
C ILE A 606 -21.78 -17.30 -32.79
N GLU A 607 -22.99 -17.84 -32.73
CA GLU A 607 -23.33 -19.12 -33.35
C GLU A 607 -23.92 -18.94 -34.75
N LYS A 608 -24.78 -17.93 -34.95
CA LYS A 608 -25.42 -17.66 -36.23
C LYS A 608 -25.84 -16.20 -36.38
N ILE A 609 -25.77 -15.67 -37.60
CA ILE A 609 -26.36 -14.40 -38.02
C ILE A 609 -27.17 -14.69 -39.29
N ASP A 610 -28.42 -14.21 -39.37
CA ASP A 610 -29.30 -14.43 -40.53
C ASP A 610 -30.50 -13.46 -40.49
N SER A 611 -31.24 -13.34 -41.59
CA SER A 611 -32.41 -12.45 -41.70
C SER A 611 -33.68 -12.95 -40.99
N ASP A 612 -33.75 -14.24 -40.67
CA ASP A 612 -34.90 -14.86 -39.98
C ASP A 612 -34.41 -16.08 -39.17
N LEU A 613 -33.99 -15.84 -37.93
CA LEU A 613 -33.55 -16.89 -37.02
C LEU A 613 -34.70 -17.43 -36.18
N ASN A 614 -35.27 -18.56 -36.61
CA ASN A 614 -36.27 -19.28 -35.83
C ASN A 614 -35.61 -20.10 -34.70
N ILE A 615 -35.15 -19.41 -33.66
CA ILE A 615 -34.53 -20.01 -32.48
C ILE A 615 -35.54 -19.96 -31.33
N SER A 616 -35.95 -21.14 -30.88
CA SER A 616 -36.86 -21.31 -29.75
C SER A 616 -36.21 -22.16 -28.66
N GLY A 617 -36.42 -21.78 -27.40
CA GLY A 617 -35.84 -22.47 -26.26
C GLY A 617 -36.18 -21.78 -24.95
N LYS A 618 -36.05 -22.51 -23.84
CA LYS A 618 -36.06 -21.90 -22.51
C LYS A 618 -34.76 -21.10 -22.31
N ASP A 619 -34.87 -20.02 -21.54
CA ASP A 619 -33.73 -19.22 -21.05
C ASP A 619 -32.93 -18.49 -22.14
N ILE A 620 -33.59 -18.09 -23.24
CA ILE A 620 -33.00 -17.17 -24.24
C ILE A 620 -33.31 -15.74 -23.83
N TYR A 621 -32.26 -14.93 -23.69
CA TYR A 621 -32.39 -13.49 -23.51
C TYR A 621 -32.58 -12.82 -24.87
N VAL A 622 -33.75 -12.23 -25.10
CA VAL A 622 -34.09 -11.60 -26.38
C VAL A 622 -33.83 -10.10 -26.29
N ILE A 623 -33.06 -9.57 -27.24
CA ILE A 623 -32.83 -8.14 -27.43
C ILE A 623 -33.60 -7.70 -28.68
N ASP A 624 -34.56 -6.79 -28.51
CA ASP A 624 -35.27 -6.16 -29.62
C ASP A 624 -34.35 -5.10 -30.26
N GLY A 625 -33.85 -5.43 -31.45
CA GLY A 625 -32.99 -4.57 -32.25
C GLY A 625 -33.75 -3.66 -33.23
N THR A 626 -35.09 -3.63 -33.18
CA THR A 626 -35.89 -2.84 -34.12
C THR A 626 -35.49 -1.35 -34.10
N GLY A 627 -35.00 -0.85 -35.25
CA GLY A 627 -34.52 0.53 -35.38
C GLY A 627 -33.18 0.80 -34.67
N LYS A 628 -32.46 -0.24 -34.24
CA LYS A 628 -31.16 -0.18 -33.58
C LYS A 628 -30.07 -0.67 -34.52
N HIS A 629 -28.84 -0.30 -34.20
CA HIS A 629 -27.65 -0.78 -34.89
C HIS A 629 -26.78 -1.62 -33.96
N VAL A 630 -26.21 -2.70 -34.49
CA VAL A 630 -25.28 -3.57 -33.77
C VAL A 630 -23.94 -3.55 -34.46
N THR A 631 -22.87 -3.28 -33.73
CA THR A 631 -21.48 -3.34 -34.21
C THR A 631 -20.70 -4.39 -33.41
N PRO A 632 -19.55 -4.89 -33.90
CA PRO A 632 -18.59 -5.52 -33.02
C PRO A 632 -18.20 -4.52 -31.93
N GLY A 633 -17.75 -5.05 -30.79
CA GLY A 633 -17.11 -4.22 -29.79
C GLY A 633 -15.94 -3.46 -30.41
N LEU A 634 -15.83 -2.16 -30.11
CA LEU A 634 -14.73 -1.35 -30.62
C LEU A 634 -13.43 -1.78 -29.96
N ILE A 635 -12.32 -1.59 -30.69
CA ILE A 635 -10.98 -2.00 -30.27
C ILE A 635 -10.02 -0.82 -30.42
N ASP A 636 -9.28 -0.54 -29.36
CA ASP A 636 -8.25 0.51 -29.33
C ASP A 636 -6.86 -0.13 -29.28
N ALA A 637 -6.11 -0.02 -30.38
CA ALA A 637 -4.79 -0.62 -30.51
C ALA A 637 -3.69 0.13 -29.74
N HIS A 638 -3.99 1.30 -29.17
CA HIS A 638 -3.04 2.06 -28.34
C HIS A 638 -3.74 2.90 -27.28
N ASN A 639 -3.57 2.46 -26.04
CA ASN A 639 -4.23 3.02 -24.88
C ASN A 639 -3.26 3.08 -23.68
N HIS A 640 -3.45 4.08 -22.81
CA HIS A 640 -2.65 4.31 -21.60
C HIS A 640 -3.50 4.34 -20.31
N SER A 641 -4.76 3.87 -20.37
CA SER A 641 -5.60 3.66 -19.19
C SER A 641 -5.28 2.33 -18.49
N SER A 642 -5.89 2.10 -17.33
CA SER A 642 -5.93 0.79 -16.68
C SER A 642 -4.56 0.25 -16.24
N ALA A 643 -3.60 1.12 -15.93
CA ALA A 643 -2.30 0.75 -15.38
C ALA A 643 -1.81 1.77 -14.34
N PHE A 644 -1.14 1.30 -13.28
CA PHE A 644 -0.57 2.15 -12.22
C PHE A 644 0.70 2.89 -12.64
N ALA A 645 1.35 2.43 -13.71
CA ALA A 645 2.51 3.07 -14.30
C ALA A 645 2.51 2.83 -15.81
N ILE A 646 2.88 3.86 -16.58
CA ILE A 646 2.93 3.78 -18.05
C ILE A 646 4.37 3.73 -18.58
N ASN A 647 5.33 4.32 -17.87
CA ASN A 647 6.73 4.31 -18.30
C ASN A 647 7.70 3.92 -17.18
N GLU A 648 8.73 3.15 -17.51
CA GLU A 648 10.00 3.08 -16.78
C GLU A 648 11.03 3.95 -17.51
N GLY A 649 11.08 5.25 -17.22
CA GLY A 649 11.84 6.23 -18.02
C GLY A 649 13.33 6.35 -17.72
N THR A 650 13.87 5.57 -16.76
CA THR A 650 15.24 5.77 -16.24
C THR A 650 16.33 5.25 -17.19
N GLN A 651 16.00 4.30 -18.06
CA GLN A 651 16.89 3.74 -19.09
C GLN A 651 16.24 3.88 -20.48
N SER A 652 17.01 3.71 -21.56
CA SER A 652 16.50 3.83 -22.94
C SER A 652 16.11 2.49 -23.56
N VAL A 653 16.53 1.39 -22.95
CA VAL A 653 16.10 0.03 -23.24
C VAL A 653 15.59 -0.51 -21.90
N THR A 654 14.33 -0.91 -21.88
CA THR A 654 13.65 -1.47 -20.70
C THR A 654 12.72 -2.61 -21.11
N SER A 655 13.17 -3.49 -22.01
CA SER A 655 12.32 -4.55 -22.59
C SER A 655 11.92 -5.64 -21.60
N GLU A 656 12.53 -5.66 -20.41
CA GLU A 656 12.18 -6.54 -19.30
C GLU A 656 10.87 -6.14 -18.60
N VAL A 657 10.50 -4.85 -18.63
CA VAL A 657 9.33 -4.35 -17.90
C VAL A 657 8.03 -4.66 -18.61
N ARG A 658 6.96 -4.86 -17.83
CA ARG A 658 5.71 -5.46 -18.31
C ARG A 658 4.51 -4.67 -17.81
N ILE A 659 3.65 -4.24 -18.72
CA ILE A 659 2.39 -3.56 -18.37
C ILE A 659 1.45 -4.51 -17.60
N TYR A 660 1.43 -5.79 -17.95
CA TYR A 660 0.59 -6.78 -17.26
C TYR A 660 0.96 -7.00 -15.79
N ASP A 661 2.15 -6.59 -15.35
CA ASP A 661 2.54 -6.61 -13.93
C ASP A 661 1.94 -5.43 -13.15
N VAL A 662 1.45 -4.38 -13.83
CA VAL A 662 0.98 -3.13 -13.21
C VAL A 662 -0.43 -2.70 -13.64
N ILE A 663 -1.23 -3.62 -14.16
CA ILE A 663 -2.64 -3.37 -14.52
C ILE A 663 -3.44 -2.87 -13.32
N ASN A 664 -4.18 -1.79 -13.52
CA ASN A 664 -5.19 -1.27 -12.63
C ASN A 664 -6.57 -1.65 -13.15
N SER A 665 -7.12 -2.76 -12.67
CA SER A 665 -8.46 -3.24 -13.02
C SER A 665 -9.59 -2.35 -12.51
N ASP A 666 -9.27 -1.45 -11.58
CA ASP A 666 -10.24 -0.62 -10.86
C ASP A 666 -10.28 0.81 -11.45
N ASP A 667 -9.56 1.07 -12.55
CA ASP A 667 -9.58 2.35 -13.26
C ASP A 667 -10.95 2.63 -13.89
N ILE A 668 -11.61 3.70 -13.43
CA ILE A 668 -12.91 4.14 -13.93
C ILE A 668 -12.94 4.41 -15.44
N ALA A 669 -11.78 4.62 -16.08
CA ALA A 669 -11.67 4.70 -17.53
C ALA A 669 -12.27 3.45 -18.22
N ILE A 670 -12.16 2.26 -17.64
CA ILE A 670 -12.73 1.01 -18.18
C ILE A 670 -14.25 1.14 -18.33
N TYR A 671 -14.95 1.51 -17.26
CA TYR A 671 -16.41 1.70 -17.28
C TYR A 671 -16.85 2.80 -18.27
N ARG A 672 -16.09 3.90 -18.33
CA ARG A 672 -16.37 5.01 -19.26
C ARG A 672 -16.15 4.60 -20.71
N GLN A 673 -15.11 3.83 -21.01
CA GLN A 673 -14.82 3.33 -22.34
C GLN A 673 -15.85 2.29 -22.81
N LEU A 674 -16.32 1.41 -21.91
CA LEU A 674 -17.46 0.53 -22.17
C LEU A 674 -18.71 1.32 -22.59
N SER A 675 -18.97 2.48 -21.96
CA SER A 675 -20.09 3.36 -22.37
C SER A 675 -19.96 3.96 -23.77
N GLY A 676 -18.75 3.90 -24.34
CA GLY A 676 -18.41 4.29 -25.71
C GLY A 676 -18.28 3.10 -26.66
N ALA A 677 -18.80 1.92 -26.30
CA ALA A 677 -18.72 0.66 -27.04
C ALA A 677 -17.31 0.04 -27.16
N LEU A 678 -16.31 0.53 -26.43
CA LEU A 678 -15.00 -0.11 -26.39
C LEU A 678 -15.07 -1.40 -25.58
N THR A 679 -14.49 -2.47 -26.11
CA THR A 679 -14.48 -3.80 -25.46
C THR A 679 -13.08 -4.35 -25.25
N THR A 680 -12.14 -3.96 -26.11
CA THR A 680 -10.76 -4.45 -26.09
C THR A 680 -9.80 -3.28 -26.24
N ALA A 681 -8.72 -3.29 -25.47
CA ALA A 681 -7.68 -2.26 -25.56
C ALA A 681 -6.29 -2.90 -25.43
N ASN A 682 -5.32 -2.33 -26.13
CA ASN A 682 -3.91 -2.67 -25.96
C ASN A 682 -3.23 -1.61 -25.09
N ILE A 683 -2.93 -1.99 -23.85
CA ILE A 683 -2.26 -1.11 -22.89
C ILE A 683 -0.76 -1.20 -23.11
N LEU A 684 -0.15 -0.04 -23.33
CA LEU A 684 1.22 0.08 -23.82
C LEU A 684 2.07 0.91 -22.87
N HIS A 685 3.38 0.66 -22.93
CA HIS A 685 4.35 1.64 -22.46
C HIS A 685 4.21 2.96 -23.24
N GLY A 686 4.56 4.08 -22.63
CA GLY A 686 4.62 5.37 -23.33
C GLY A 686 5.83 5.49 -24.27
N SER A 687 6.10 6.71 -24.76
CA SER A 687 7.13 6.98 -25.78
C SER A 687 8.45 7.53 -25.22
N ALA A 688 8.77 7.24 -23.95
CA ALA A 688 9.96 7.77 -23.28
C ALA A 688 11.29 7.08 -23.67
N ASN A 689 11.22 5.85 -24.18
CA ASN A 689 12.36 4.95 -24.38
C ASN A 689 12.43 4.49 -25.83
N ALA A 690 13.64 4.30 -26.37
CA ALA A 690 13.81 3.72 -27.71
C ALA A 690 13.19 2.31 -27.79
N ILE A 691 13.48 1.49 -26.76
CA ILE A 691 12.82 0.21 -26.51
C ILE A 691 12.16 0.32 -25.13
N GLY A 692 10.84 0.42 -25.11
CA GLY A 692 10.04 0.47 -23.89
C GLY A 692 9.73 -0.91 -23.34
N GLY A 693 8.59 -1.03 -22.67
CA GLY A 693 8.13 -2.27 -22.03
C GLY A 693 7.16 -3.11 -22.85
N GLN A 694 6.91 -4.32 -22.36
CA GLN A 694 5.98 -5.30 -22.89
C GLN A 694 4.52 -4.88 -22.65
N ASN A 695 3.67 -5.15 -23.63
CA ASN A 695 2.29 -4.69 -23.68
C ASN A 695 1.34 -5.62 -22.91
N ALA A 696 0.11 -5.17 -22.67
CA ALA A 696 -0.99 -6.01 -22.20
C ALA A 696 -2.25 -5.73 -23.00
N VAL A 697 -2.76 -6.73 -23.72
CA VAL A 697 -4.08 -6.65 -24.35
C VAL A 697 -5.12 -7.07 -23.31
N ILE A 698 -6.12 -6.22 -23.09
CA ILE A 698 -7.18 -6.44 -22.12
C ILE A 698 -8.54 -6.45 -22.80
N LYS A 699 -9.46 -7.24 -22.25
CA LYS A 699 -10.90 -7.04 -22.44
C LYS A 699 -11.43 -6.24 -21.26
N LEU A 700 -12.29 -5.26 -21.52
CA LEU A 700 -12.80 -4.32 -20.50
C LEU A 700 -13.85 -4.97 -19.57
N ARG A 701 -13.49 -6.08 -18.92
CA ARG A 701 -14.34 -6.83 -17.99
C ARG A 701 -14.42 -6.12 -16.63
N TRP A 702 -15.13 -4.98 -16.58
CA TRP A 702 -15.27 -4.13 -15.39
C TRP A 702 -15.68 -4.93 -14.13
N GLY A 703 -14.94 -4.72 -13.04
CA GLY A 703 -15.14 -5.39 -11.75
C GLY A 703 -14.28 -6.62 -11.50
N HIS A 704 -13.66 -7.21 -12.53
CA HIS A 704 -12.73 -8.32 -12.35
C HIS A 704 -11.37 -7.86 -11.80
N ASP A 705 -10.59 -8.79 -11.27
CA ASP A 705 -9.20 -8.57 -10.89
C ASP A 705 -8.27 -8.32 -12.10
N PRO A 706 -7.00 -7.92 -11.90
CA PRO A 706 -6.06 -7.65 -12.98
C PRO A 706 -5.82 -8.80 -13.97
N ASP A 707 -5.90 -10.07 -13.54
CA ASP A 707 -5.76 -11.24 -14.42
C ASP A 707 -7.05 -11.56 -15.15
N GLY A 708 -8.20 -11.32 -14.53
CA GLY A 708 -9.53 -11.50 -15.10
C GLY A 708 -9.79 -10.61 -16.32
N ILE A 709 -9.14 -9.45 -16.42
CA ILE A 709 -9.29 -8.55 -17.58
C ILE A 709 -8.28 -8.80 -18.70
N LEU A 710 -7.23 -9.59 -18.49
CA LEU A 710 -6.26 -9.92 -19.55
C LEU A 710 -6.93 -10.72 -20.68
N PHE A 711 -6.59 -10.40 -21.93
CA PHE A 711 -6.96 -11.20 -23.08
C PHE A 711 -5.91 -12.29 -23.29
N LYS A 712 -6.16 -13.47 -22.73
CA LYS A 712 -5.18 -14.58 -22.63
C LYS A 712 -4.70 -15.10 -23.98
N GLU A 713 -5.56 -15.06 -24.99
CA GLU A 713 -5.28 -15.51 -26.36
C GLU A 713 -4.46 -14.49 -27.15
N ALA A 714 -4.34 -13.25 -26.68
CA ALA A 714 -3.59 -12.22 -27.37
C ALA A 714 -2.08 -12.51 -27.32
N PRO A 715 -1.37 -12.42 -28.46
CA PRO A 715 0.07 -12.62 -28.47
C PRO A 715 0.80 -11.50 -27.73
N GLN A 716 2.02 -11.81 -27.30
CA GLN A 716 2.84 -10.88 -26.56
C GLN A 716 3.34 -9.74 -27.46
N GLY A 717 3.18 -8.50 -27.00
CA GLY A 717 3.67 -7.31 -27.67
C GLY A 717 4.74 -6.57 -26.88
N ILE A 718 5.45 -5.66 -27.53
CA ILE A 718 6.38 -4.71 -26.90
C ILE A 718 6.31 -3.35 -27.58
N LYS A 719 6.43 -2.29 -26.79
CA LYS A 719 6.44 -0.91 -27.28
C LYS A 719 7.85 -0.45 -27.60
N PHE A 720 8.04 0.05 -28.81
CA PHE A 720 9.20 0.84 -29.21
C PHE A 720 8.77 2.31 -29.35
N ALA A 721 9.72 3.24 -29.34
CA ALA A 721 9.44 4.61 -29.72
C ALA A 721 10.60 5.25 -30.48
N LEU A 722 10.21 6.13 -31.40
CA LEU A 722 11.09 6.95 -32.23
C LEU A 722 10.79 8.43 -31.94
N GLY A 723 11.37 9.35 -32.70
CA GLY A 723 10.96 10.76 -32.62
C GLY A 723 11.72 11.61 -31.62
N GLU A 724 11.13 12.77 -31.34
CA GLU A 724 11.62 13.76 -30.40
C GLU A 724 11.59 13.29 -28.95
N ASN A 725 10.62 12.42 -28.59
CA ASN A 725 10.40 12.03 -27.19
C ASN A 725 11.55 11.18 -26.64
N VAL A 726 11.98 10.17 -27.40
CA VAL A 726 12.98 9.20 -26.92
C VAL A 726 14.37 9.80 -26.71
N LYS A 727 14.72 10.82 -27.50
CA LYS A 727 15.99 11.52 -27.36
C LYS A 727 16.02 12.49 -26.16
N GLN A 728 14.86 12.88 -25.63
CA GLN A 728 14.67 13.78 -24.48
C GLN A 728 15.42 15.12 -24.50
N SER A 729 16.08 15.47 -25.61
CA SER A 729 16.95 16.64 -25.72
C SER A 729 16.20 17.99 -25.63
N ASN A 730 14.87 17.96 -25.61
CA ASN A 730 13.98 19.10 -25.45
C ASN A 730 13.18 19.07 -24.13
N TRP A 731 13.52 18.19 -23.18
CA TRP A 731 12.81 18.05 -21.90
C TRP A 731 13.36 18.93 -20.78
N GLY A 732 14.34 19.78 -21.07
CA GLY A 732 14.95 20.71 -20.13
C GLY A 732 16.28 20.22 -19.56
N ASP A 733 16.86 21.03 -18.66
CA ASP A 733 18.27 20.88 -18.24
C ASP A 733 18.59 19.57 -17.50
N ASN A 734 17.56 18.95 -16.90
CA ASN A 734 17.69 17.67 -16.18
C ASN A 734 17.87 16.47 -17.12
N PHE A 735 17.58 16.58 -18.42
CA PHE A 735 17.55 15.47 -19.38
C PHE A 735 18.65 15.57 -20.44
N THR A 736 19.83 16.04 -20.06
CA THR A 736 20.94 16.35 -20.99
C THR A 736 22.02 15.26 -21.06
N THR A 737 22.01 14.28 -20.15
CA THR A 737 23.09 13.29 -20.00
C THR A 737 22.72 11.88 -20.46
N ARG A 738 21.42 11.54 -20.51
CA ARG A 738 20.94 10.21 -20.94
C ARG A 738 21.18 10.04 -22.45
N TYR A 739 21.87 8.98 -22.83
CA TYR A 739 21.97 8.56 -24.23
C TYR A 739 20.72 7.75 -24.62
N PRO A 740 20.11 7.97 -25.81
CA PRO A 740 20.54 8.88 -26.88
C PRO A 740 19.98 10.31 -26.76
N GLN A 741 20.68 11.29 -27.35
CA GLN A 741 20.24 12.70 -27.48
C GLN A 741 19.93 13.11 -28.93
N THR A 742 20.02 12.17 -29.87
CA THR A 742 19.81 12.41 -31.31
C THR A 742 19.10 11.23 -31.96
N ARG A 743 18.47 11.44 -33.12
CA ARG A 743 17.84 10.36 -33.91
C ARG A 743 18.84 9.28 -34.34
N MET A 744 20.07 9.65 -34.66
CA MET A 744 21.14 8.68 -34.97
C MET A 744 21.47 7.79 -33.76
N GLY A 745 21.48 8.37 -32.56
CA GLY A 745 21.67 7.59 -31.33
C GLY A 745 20.50 6.65 -31.04
N VAL A 746 19.27 7.00 -31.45
CA VAL A 746 18.09 6.12 -31.33
C VAL A 746 18.25 4.91 -32.23
N GLU A 747 18.69 5.08 -33.47
CA GLU A 747 19.02 3.95 -34.36
C GLU A 747 20.11 3.08 -33.73
N GLN A 748 21.22 3.69 -33.29
CA GLN A 748 22.37 2.94 -32.78
C GLN A 748 22.01 2.13 -31.54
N ILE A 749 21.30 2.70 -30.56
CA ILE A 749 20.98 1.98 -29.32
C ILE A 749 20.02 0.81 -29.56
N ILE A 750 19.12 0.91 -30.54
CA ILE A 750 18.25 -0.20 -30.92
C ILE A 750 19.10 -1.33 -31.55
N ARG A 751 20.02 -0.99 -32.46
CA ARG A 751 20.92 -1.97 -33.08
C ARG A 751 21.80 -2.65 -32.04
N ASP A 752 22.44 -1.89 -31.15
CA ASP A 752 23.30 -2.41 -30.07
C ASP A 752 22.53 -3.42 -29.19
N ALA A 753 21.26 -3.14 -28.89
CA ALA A 753 20.43 -4.02 -28.07
C ALA A 753 20.13 -5.36 -28.78
N PHE A 754 19.84 -5.35 -30.09
CA PHE A 754 19.61 -6.59 -30.85
C PHE A 754 20.91 -7.38 -31.12
N GLU A 755 22.05 -6.71 -31.27
CA GLU A 755 23.36 -7.37 -31.32
C GLU A 755 23.65 -8.09 -30.00
N ALA A 756 23.47 -7.40 -28.86
CA ALA A 756 23.62 -8.01 -27.53
C ALA A 756 22.66 -9.18 -27.30
N ALA A 757 21.41 -9.08 -27.79
CA ALA A 757 20.43 -10.16 -27.72
C ALA A 757 20.84 -11.37 -28.57
N THR A 758 21.44 -11.13 -29.75
CA THR A 758 21.97 -12.18 -30.63
C THR A 758 23.11 -12.93 -29.94
N ASP A 759 24.10 -12.20 -29.41
CA ASP A 759 25.23 -12.79 -28.67
C ASP A 759 24.74 -13.62 -27.48
N TYR A 760 23.77 -13.10 -26.74
CA TYR A 760 23.15 -13.80 -25.61
C TYR A 760 22.43 -15.09 -26.06
N ALA A 761 21.66 -15.03 -27.15
CA ALA A 761 20.96 -16.20 -27.69
C ALA A 761 21.93 -17.28 -28.18
N GLU A 762 23.02 -16.90 -28.84
CA GLU A 762 24.08 -17.82 -29.25
C GLU A 762 24.81 -18.42 -28.05
N ALA A 763 25.10 -17.64 -27.01
CA ALA A 763 25.76 -18.15 -25.80
C ALA A 763 24.90 -19.19 -25.07
N GLN A 764 23.59 -18.94 -24.96
CA GLN A 764 22.61 -19.89 -24.40
C GLN A 764 22.37 -21.09 -25.35
N GLY A 765 22.50 -20.88 -26.66
CA GLY A 765 22.10 -21.85 -27.68
C GLY A 765 20.57 -21.95 -27.81
N LEU A 766 19.89 -20.79 -27.83
CA LEU A 766 18.43 -20.72 -27.98
C LEU A 766 18.00 -21.10 -29.39
N ASP A 767 16.73 -21.50 -29.54
CA ASP A 767 16.16 -21.91 -30.83
C ASP A 767 16.41 -20.87 -31.93
N GLY A 768 16.90 -21.33 -33.08
CA GLY A 768 17.25 -20.45 -34.21
C GLY A 768 18.67 -19.88 -34.16
N PHE A 769 19.40 -20.06 -33.05
CA PHE A 769 20.77 -19.58 -32.87
C PHE A 769 21.75 -20.74 -32.70
N LYS A 770 22.93 -20.62 -33.33
CA LYS A 770 23.97 -21.64 -33.19
C LYS A 770 24.69 -21.43 -31.87
N LYS A 771 24.73 -22.46 -31.02
CA LYS A 771 25.41 -22.35 -29.73
C LYS A 771 26.88 -21.98 -29.89
N GLN A 772 27.28 -20.82 -29.38
CA GLN A 772 28.64 -20.31 -29.33
C GLN A 772 29.01 -20.03 -27.86
N SER A 773 29.46 -21.06 -27.14
CA SER A 773 29.90 -20.93 -25.74
C SER A 773 31.12 -21.79 -25.47
N ASP A 774 32.03 -21.29 -24.63
CA ASP A 774 33.15 -22.06 -24.11
C ASP A 774 32.63 -23.05 -23.05
N PRO A 775 32.83 -24.37 -23.18
CA PRO A 775 32.44 -25.32 -22.14
C PRO A 775 33.07 -25.06 -20.76
N ASN A 776 34.14 -24.26 -20.70
CA ASN A 776 34.79 -23.86 -19.46
C ASN A 776 34.28 -22.51 -18.91
N SER A 777 33.39 -21.79 -19.60
CA SER A 777 32.78 -20.58 -19.06
C SER A 777 31.72 -20.90 -18.01
N LEU A 778 31.41 -19.92 -17.17
CA LEU A 778 30.27 -20.01 -16.26
C LEU A 778 28.96 -20.23 -17.05
N PRO A 779 27.92 -20.82 -16.42
CA PRO A 779 26.58 -20.84 -16.99
C PRO A 779 26.15 -19.44 -17.40
N VAL A 780 25.42 -19.30 -18.50
CA VAL A 780 24.97 -17.99 -18.97
C VAL A 780 23.81 -17.52 -18.10
N ARG A 781 23.94 -16.33 -17.50
CA ARG A 781 22.92 -15.71 -16.65
C ARG A 781 21.69 -15.35 -17.48
N LYS A 782 20.49 -15.69 -17.00
CA LYS A 782 19.25 -15.25 -17.64
C LYS A 782 19.15 -13.72 -17.63
N ASN A 783 18.77 -13.12 -18.76
CA ASN A 783 18.58 -11.68 -18.87
C ASN A 783 17.21 -11.38 -19.46
N LEU A 784 16.29 -10.87 -18.64
CA LEU A 784 14.91 -10.60 -19.04
C LEU A 784 14.79 -9.52 -20.13
N GLU A 785 15.72 -8.56 -20.15
CA GLU A 785 15.76 -7.51 -21.18
C GLU A 785 16.08 -8.14 -22.54
N LEU A 786 17.13 -8.97 -22.60
CA LEU A 786 17.57 -9.64 -23.81
C LEU A 786 16.63 -10.78 -24.24
N ASP A 787 16.06 -11.53 -23.29
CA ASP A 787 15.05 -12.57 -23.56
C ASP A 787 13.91 -11.98 -24.40
N ALA A 788 13.41 -10.80 -24.03
CA ALA A 788 12.33 -10.13 -24.76
C ALA A 788 12.73 -9.75 -26.20
N LEU A 789 13.99 -9.38 -26.44
CA LEU A 789 14.50 -9.05 -27.78
C LEU A 789 14.74 -10.30 -28.63
N VAL A 790 15.21 -11.39 -28.01
CA VAL A 790 15.32 -12.69 -28.68
C VAL A 790 13.96 -13.20 -29.11
N GLU A 791 12.93 -13.03 -28.28
CA GLU A 791 11.55 -13.40 -28.63
C GLU A 791 11.02 -12.64 -29.86
N ILE A 792 11.47 -11.39 -30.09
CA ILE A 792 11.13 -10.64 -31.31
C ILE A 792 11.78 -11.30 -32.53
N MET A 793 13.08 -11.61 -32.48
CA MET A 793 13.79 -12.28 -33.58
C MET A 793 13.24 -13.69 -33.87
N GLN A 794 12.67 -14.36 -32.86
CA GLN A 794 12.01 -15.65 -33.01
C GLN A 794 10.54 -15.55 -33.48
N GLY A 795 10.00 -14.34 -33.65
CA GLY A 795 8.59 -14.14 -34.02
C GLY A 795 7.58 -14.49 -32.92
N LYS A 796 8.03 -14.60 -31.66
CA LYS A 796 7.19 -14.87 -30.48
C LYS A 796 6.62 -13.58 -29.86
N ARG A 797 7.26 -12.44 -30.13
CA ARG A 797 6.87 -11.12 -29.60
C ARG A 797 6.79 -10.07 -30.70
N TRP A 798 5.72 -9.28 -30.68
CA TRP A 798 5.40 -8.32 -31.73
C TRP A 798 5.76 -6.88 -31.36
N VAL A 799 6.43 -6.18 -32.27
CA VAL A 799 6.83 -4.78 -32.06
C VAL A 799 5.71 -3.84 -32.47
N HIS A 800 5.29 -2.99 -31.54
CA HIS A 800 4.44 -1.83 -31.79
C HIS A 800 5.26 -0.57 -31.55
N SER A 801 5.47 0.27 -32.56
CA SER A 801 6.41 1.39 -32.45
C SER A 801 5.73 2.75 -32.55
N HIS A 802 5.86 3.58 -31.52
CA HIS A 802 5.55 5.01 -31.62
C HIS A 802 6.43 5.65 -32.69
N SER A 803 5.81 6.37 -33.62
CA SER A 803 6.50 7.06 -34.70
C SER A 803 5.64 8.18 -35.26
N TYR A 804 6.24 9.31 -35.61
CA TYR A 804 5.53 10.35 -36.36
C TYR A 804 6.05 10.48 -37.78
N ARG A 805 7.38 10.60 -37.92
CA ARG A 805 7.99 11.00 -39.19
C ARG A 805 8.39 9.84 -40.09
N GLN A 806 8.34 10.08 -41.39
CA GLN A 806 8.66 9.06 -42.39
C GLN A 806 10.10 8.53 -42.31
N ASP A 807 11.07 9.39 -42.00
CA ASP A 807 12.49 9.02 -41.99
C ASP A 807 12.83 8.04 -40.86
N GLU A 808 12.12 8.15 -39.74
CA GLU A 808 12.28 7.28 -38.58
C GLU A 808 11.60 5.93 -38.79
N ILE A 809 10.43 5.94 -39.42
CA ILE A 809 9.72 4.73 -39.82
C ILE A 809 10.59 3.92 -40.79
N LEU A 810 11.18 4.57 -41.80
CA LEU A 810 12.12 3.94 -42.73
C LEU A 810 13.39 3.43 -42.05
N MET A 811 13.86 4.07 -40.99
CA MET A 811 15.01 3.61 -40.22
C MET A 811 14.67 2.32 -39.48
N LEU A 812 13.55 2.27 -38.75
CA LEU A 812 13.20 1.08 -37.98
C LEU A 812 12.85 -0.11 -38.88
N THR A 813 12.24 0.10 -40.05
CA THR A 813 12.01 -1.00 -41.00
C THR A 813 13.32 -1.62 -41.49
N ARG A 814 14.39 -0.83 -41.70
CA ARG A 814 15.73 -1.37 -42.05
C ARG A 814 16.34 -2.19 -40.92
N ILE A 815 16.23 -1.73 -39.67
CA ILE A 815 16.66 -2.54 -38.51
C ILE A 815 15.89 -3.86 -38.49
N ALA A 816 14.57 -3.80 -38.71
CA ALA A 816 13.72 -4.98 -38.72
C ALA A 816 14.13 -5.97 -39.84
N ASP A 817 14.49 -5.46 -41.04
CA ASP A 817 15.03 -6.26 -42.14
C ASP A 817 16.39 -6.90 -41.76
N ASP A 818 17.28 -6.14 -41.12
CA ASP A 818 18.64 -6.61 -40.74
C ASP A 818 18.59 -7.74 -39.70
N PHE A 819 17.67 -7.68 -38.74
CA PHE A 819 17.50 -8.69 -37.67
C PHE A 819 16.38 -9.70 -37.95
N GLY A 820 15.73 -9.62 -39.12
CA GLY A 820 14.78 -10.62 -39.59
C GLY A 820 13.43 -10.67 -38.86
N PHE A 821 12.90 -9.52 -38.41
CA PHE A 821 11.58 -9.44 -37.78
C PHE A 821 10.61 -8.49 -38.50
N THR A 822 9.30 -8.71 -38.32
CA THR A 822 8.26 -7.83 -38.88
C THR A 822 7.65 -6.98 -37.79
N ILE A 823 7.52 -5.68 -38.04
CA ILE A 823 6.86 -4.73 -37.15
C ILE A 823 5.35 -4.98 -37.25
N ALA A 824 4.68 -5.23 -36.12
CA ALA A 824 3.24 -5.46 -36.13
C ALA A 824 2.48 -4.17 -36.44
N THR A 825 2.85 -3.06 -35.79
CA THR A 825 2.14 -1.79 -35.98
C THR A 825 3.02 -0.60 -35.67
N PHE A 826 3.13 0.34 -36.61
CA PHE A 826 3.54 1.69 -36.28
C PHE A 826 2.35 2.44 -35.66
N GLN A 827 2.64 3.23 -34.64
CA GLN A 827 1.67 3.96 -33.84
C GLN A 827 1.83 5.46 -34.08
N HIS A 828 0.69 6.15 -34.14
CA HIS A 828 0.48 7.54 -34.55
C HIS A 828 0.76 7.80 -36.03
N VAL A 829 1.94 7.45 -36.53
CA VAL A 829 2.32 7.35 -37.95
C VAL A 829 1.84 8.52 -38.81
N LEU A 830 1.95 9.75 -38.29
CA LEU A 830 1.30 10.91 -38.90
C LEU A 830 1.84 11.29 -40.29
N GLU A 831 3.06 10.88 -40.62
CA GLU A 831 3.65 10.98 -41.96
C GLU A 831 3.63 9.65 -42.74
N GLY A 832 2.87 8.66 -42.29
CA GLY A 832 2.78 7.34 -42.92
C GLY A 832 2.32 7.39 -44.37
N TYR A 833 1.41 8.31 -44.71
CA TYR A 833 0.96 8.56 -46.08
C TYR A 833 2.09 8.85 -47.08
N LYS A 834 3.23 9.39 -46.62
CA LYS A 834 4.38 9.70 -47.48
C LYS A 834 5.18 8.45 -47.86
N ILE A 835 4.99 7.34 -47.16
CA ILE A 835 5.74 6.08 -47.30
C ILE A 835 4.83 4.84 -47.22
N ALA A 836 3.54 4.99 -47.54
CA ALA A 836 2.54 3.94 -47.39
C ALA A 836 2.92 2.66 -48.16
N GLU A 837 3.50 2.80 -49.36
CA GLU A 837 3.99 1.67 -50.16
C GLU A 837 5.04 0.84 -49.41
N ARG A 838 5.97 1.48 -48.70
CA ARG A 838 7.01 0.77 -47.92
C ARG A 838 6.43 0.09 -46.69
N LEU A 839 5.40 0.67 -46.07
CA LEU A 839 4.67 0.05 -44.96
C LEU A 839 3.94 -1.23 -45.42
N ALA A 840 3.24 -1.14 -46.56
CA ALA A 840 2.58 -2.28 -47.19
C ALA A 840 3.60 -3.37 -47.60
N GLU A 841 4.72 -3.00 -48.21
CA GLU A 841 5.81 -3.92 -48.55
C GLU A 841 6.38 -4.62 -47.31
N HIS A 842 6.55 -3.90 -46.19
CA HIS A 842 7.02 -4.49 -44.92
C HIS A 842 6.04 -5.51 -44.34
N GLY A 843 4.74 -5.35 -44.64
CA GLY A 843 3.65 -5.98 -43.90
C GLY A 843 3.38 -5.35 -42.52
N ALA A 844 3.80 -4.09 -42.30
CA ALA A 844 3.52 -3.38 -41.05
C ALA A 844 2.14 -2.74 -41.07
N GLY A 845 1.39 -2.87 -39.96
CA GLY A 845 0.18 -2.08 -39.75
C GLY A 845 0.47 -0.62 -39.39
N ALA A 846 -0.53 0.25 -39.52
CA ALA A 846 -0.46 1.65 -39.11
C ALA A 846 -1.68 2.04 -38.28
N SER A 847 -1.48 2.38 -37.01
CA SER A 847 -2.52 2.88 -36.12
C SER A 847 -2.31 4.38 -35.92
N THR A 848 -3.10 5.23 -36.57
CA THR A 848 -2.90 6.68 -36.63
C THR A 848 -3.94 7.46 -35.83
N PHE A 849 -3.66 8.74 -35.57
CA PHE A 849 -4.73 9.67 -35.20
C PHE A 849 -5.54 10.09 -36.42
N SER A 850 -6.81 10.41 -36.19
CA SER A 850 -7.69 10.96 -37.21
C SER A 850 -7.55 12.48 -37.35
N ASP A 851 -7.36 13.21 -36.23
CA ASP A 851 -7.25 14.68 -36.20
C ASP A 851 -6.38 15.30 -35.07
N TRP A 852 -5.52 14.51 -34.40
CA TRP A 852 -4.70 14.99 -33.28
C TRP A 852 -3.23 15.27 -33.68
N TRP A 853 -2.85 16.53 -33.90
CA TRP A 853 -1.49 16.95 -34.27
C TRP A 853 -1.19 18.45 -34.01
N SER A 854 -0.08 18.98 -34.56
CA SER A 854 0.42 20.37 -34.46
C SER A 854 0.89 20.86 -33.07
N TYR A 855 1.17 19.96 -32.13
CA TYR A 855 1.69 20.29 -30.81
C TYR A 855 3.22 20.08 -30.65
N LYS A 856 3.88 19.48 -31.66
CA LYS A 856 5.34 19.31 -31.77
C LYS A 856 5.78 19.57 -33.20
N TYR A 857 7.08 19.79 -33.40
CA TYR A 857 7.62 20.02 -34.74
C TYR A 857 7.52 18.78 -35.63
N GLU A 858 7.71 17.58 -35.08
CA GLU A 858 7.55 16.31 -35.81
C GLU A 858 6.11 15.97 -36.25
N VAL A 859 5.10 16.74 -35.84
CA VAL A 859 3.69 16.50 -36.16
C VAL A 859 3.04 17.64 -36.96
N ILE A 860 3.82 18.56 -37.55
CA ILE A 860 3.28 19.72 -38.29
C ILE A 860 2.72 19.35 -39.67
N ASP A 861 3.24 18.29 -40.29
CA ASP A 861 2.85 17.83 -41.64
C ASP A 861 1.70 16.80 -41.60
N ALA A 862 1.11 16.57 -40.43
CA ALA A 862 0.01 15.65 -40.26
C ALA A 862 -1.26 16.14 -40.98
N ILE A 863 -2.00 15.20 -41.58
CA ILE A 863 -3.23 15.48 -42.34
C ILE A 863 -4.34 14.49 -41.95
N PRO A 864 -5.62 14.90 -41.99
CA PRO A 864 -6.74 14.00 -41.65
C PRO A 864 -6.92 12.86 -42.65
N TYR A 865 -6.33 12.99 -43.85
CA TYR A 865 -6.37 11.99 -44.92
C TYR A 865 -5.36 10.86 -44.70
N ASN A 866 -4.46 10.96 -43.71
CA ASN A 866 -3.36 10.02 -43.52
C ASN A 866 -3.86 8.57 -43.45
N GLY A 867 -4.87 8.31 -42.61
CA GLY A 867 -5.43 6.97 -42.46
C GLY A 867 -6.02 6.43 -43.77
N SER A 868 -6.84 7.20 -44.45
CA SER A 868 -7.50 6.77 -45.69
C SER A 868 -6.52 6.54 -46.84
N ILE A 869 -5.47 7.37 -46.96
CA ILE A 869 -4.42 7.18 -47.99
C ILE A 869 -3.63 5.89 -47.72
N MET A 870 -3.28 5.63 -46.46
CA MET A 870 -2.57 4.39 -46.12
C MET A 870 -3.42 3.15 -46.42
N ASP A 871 -4.70 3.18 -46.06
CA ASP A 871 -5.65 2.09 -46.34
C ASP A 871 -5.82 1.85 -47.85
N GLU A 872 -5.95 2.91 -48.67
CA GLU A 872 -6.05 2.83 -50.14
C GLU A 872 -4.84 2.16 -50.79
N VAL A 873 -3.64 2.34 -50.22
CA VAL A 873 -2.38 1.72 -50.69
C VAL A 873 -2.23 0.28 -50.17
N GLY A 874 -3.14 -0.20 -49.33
CA GLY A 874 -3.16 -1.56 -48.80
C GLY A 874 -2.41 -1.75 -47.48
N VAL A 875 -2.09 -0.66 -46.77
CA VAL A 875 -1.58 -0.75 -45.40
C VAL A 875 -2.74 -1.14 -44.47
N LEU A 876 -2.50 -2.07 -43.54
CA LEU A 876 -3.50 -2.40 -42.53
C LEU A 876 -3.65 -1.24 -41.54
N THR A 877 -4.63 -0.37 -41.77
CA THR A 877 -4.77 0.90 -41.05
C THR A 877 -5.88 0.88 -40.00
N SER A 878 -5.64 1.53 -38.85
CA SER A 878 -6.60 1.72 -37.77
C SER A 878 -6.48 3.13 -37.17
N PHE A 879 -7.45 3.52 -36.35
CA PHE A 879 -7.35 4.69 -35.50
C PHE A 879 -7.17 4.30 -34.03
N ASN A 880 -6.42 5.10 -33.27
CA ASN A 880 -6.21 4.93 -31.83
C ASN A 880 -6.55 6.18 -31.03
N SER A 881 -6.66 6.00 -29.70
CA SER A 881 -7.03 7.07 -28.79
C SER A 881 -5.85 7.84 -28.20
N ASP A 882 -4.81 7.12 -27.74
CA ASP A 882 -3.76 7.67 -26.85
C ASP A 882 -4.32 8.49 -25.66
N SER A 883 -5.56 8.20 -25.24
CA SER A 883 -6.30 9.02 -24.28
C SER A 883 -7.49 8.30 -23.69
N ASN A 884 -7.62 8.35 -22.36
CA ASN A 884 -8.78 7.80 -21.64
C ASN A 884 -10.11 8.33 -22.17
N GLU A 885 -10.10 9.59 -22.63
CA GLU A 885 -11.30 10.27 -23.07
C GLU A 885 -11.59 10.04 -24.56
N LEU A 886 -10.57 10.01 -25.41
CA LEU A 886 -10.78 9.71 -26.83
C LEU A 886 -11.18 8.24 -27.04
N ALA A 887 -10.72 7.33 -26.16
CA ALA A 887 -11.03 5.91 -26.19
C ALA A 887 -12.54 5.60 -26.07
N ARG A 888 -13.34 6.48 -25.45
CA ARG A 888 -14.81 6.33 -25.41
C ARG A 888 -15.51 6.87 -26.68
N ARG A 889 -14.75 7.41 -27.63
CA ARG A 889 -15.23 8.13 -28.83
C ARG A 889 -14.64 7.57 -30.13
N MET A 890 -14.14 6.33 -30.10
CA MET A 890 -13.54 5.67 -31.27
C MET A 890 -14.49 5.62 -32.48
N ASN A 891 -15.81 5.53 -32.25
CA ASN A 891 -16.80 5.62 -33.33
C ASN A 891 -16.76 6.99 -34.07
N THR A 892 -16.51 8.09 -33.35
CA THR A 892 -16.36 9.41 -33.97
C THR A 892 -15.01 9.58 -34.64
N GLU A 893 -13.96 8.90 -34.14
CA GLU A 893 -12.67 8.85 -34.82
C GLU A 893 -12.82 8.19 -36.19
N ALA A 894 -13.49 7.04 -36.26
CA ALA A 894 -13.83 6.37 -37.51
C ALA A 894 -14.64 7.29 -38.45
N ALA A 895 -15.64 8.00 -37.93
CA ALA A 895 -16.50 8.88 -38.73
C ALA A 895 -15.72 9.99 -39.47
N LYS A 896 -14.58 10.43 -38.94
CA LYS A 896 -13.74 11.44 -39.59
C LYS A 896 -13.10 10.91 -40.88
N ALA A 897 -12.85 9.61 -41.00
CA ALA A 897 -12.35 9.02 -42.25
C ALA A 897 -13.38 9.10 -43.40
N VAL A 898 -14.68 9.05 -43.08
CA VAL A 898 -15.75 9.31 -44.05
C VAL A 898 -15.72 10.77 -44.49
N LYS A 899 -15.63 11.69 -43.51
CA LYS A 899 -15.66 13.13 -43.76
C LYS A 899 -14.48 13.63 -44.59
N TYR A 900 -13.27 13.24 -44.22
CA TYR A 900 -12.05 13.74 -44.85
C TYR A 900 -11.62 12.84 -46.01
N GLY A 901 -11.48 11.53 -45.79
CA GLY A 901 -10.97 10.60 -46.78
C GLY A 901 -11.98 10.01 -47.76
N GLY A 902 -13.28 10.30 -47.59
CA GLY A 902 -14.32 9.75 -48.47
C GLY A 902 -14.49 8.23 -48.38
N MET A 903 -14.01 7.60 -47.29
CA MET A 903 -14.18 6.17 -47.06
C MET A 903 -15.66 5.81 -46.95
N SER A 904 -16.00 4.57 -47.33
CA SER A 904 -17.33 4.03 -47.03
C SER A 904 -17.54 3.98 -45.52
N GLN A 905 -18.79 4.10 -45.07
CA GLN A 905 -19.12 4.01 -43.64
C GLN A 905 -18.71 2.65 -43.04
N GLU A 906 -18.80 1.57 -43.84
CA GLU A 906 -18.38 0.24 -43.41
C GLU A 906 -16.86 0.17 -43.23
N ASP A 907 -16.07 0.67 -44.19
CA ASP A 907 -14.61 0.64 -44.10
C ASP A 907 -14.09 1.57 -43.00
N ALA A 908 -14.76 2.70 -42.77
CA ALA A 908 -14.48 3.57 -41.64
C ALA A 908 -14.65 2.84 -40.30
N LEU A 909 -15.70 2.03 -40.12
CA LEU A 909 -15.89 1.23 -38.91
C LEU A 909 -14.79 0.16 -38.74
N LYS A 910 -14.26 -0.40 -39.84
CA LYS A 910 -13.15 -1.37 -39.79
C LYS A 910 -11.89 -0.78 -39.13
N LEU A 911 -11.66 0.53 -39.24
CA LEU A 911 -10.54 1.24 -38.62
C LEU A 911 -10.53 1.16 -37.08
N VAL A 912 -11.66 0.84 -36.45
CA VAL A 912 -11.82 0.75 -34.99
C VAL A 912 -12.41 -0.58 -34.53
N THR A 913 -12.41 -1.59 -35.41
CA THR A 913 -12.92 -2.94 -35.16
C THR A 913 -11.96 -4.01 -35.69
N ILE A 914 -12.15 -4.52 -36.91
CA ILE A 914 -11.38 -5.66 -37.44
C ILE A 914 -9.92 -5.30 -37.77
N ASN A 915 -9.62 -4.06 -38.15
CA ASN A 915 -8.25 -3.68 -38.48
C ASN A 915 -7.33 -3.64 -37.25
N PRO A 916 -7.70 -2.98 -36.14
CA PRO A 916 -6.91 -3.09 -34.90
C PRO A 916 -6.90 -4.53 -34.35
N ALA A 917 -7.95 -5.34 -34.54
CA ALA A 917 -7.90 -6.77 -34.18
C ALA A 917 -6.79 -7.52 -34.94
N LYS A 918 -6.66 -7.31 -36.26
CA LYS A 918 -5.61 -7.90 -37.09
C LYS A 918 -4.21 -7.40 -36.72
N GLN A 919 -4.08 -6.12 -36.40
CA GLN A 919 -2.82 -5.53 -35.94
C GLN A 919 -2.34 -6.14 -34.62
N LEU A 920 -3.28 -6.46 -33.73
CA LEU A 920 -3.03 -7.16 -32.47
C LEU A 920 -3.06 -8.69 -32.61
N ARG A 921 -3.38 -9.23 -33.79
CA ARG A 921 -3.50 -10.66 -34.11
C ARG A 921 -4.48 -11.40 -33.20
N ILE A 922 -5.58 -10.75 -32.90
CA ILE A 922 -6.73 -11.27 -32.15
C ILE A 922 -7.98 -11.35 -33.03
N ASP A 923 -7.84 -11.17 -34.34
CA ASP A 923 -8.94 -11.14 -35.30
C ASP A 923 -9.62 -12.49 -35.49
N GLU A 924 -9.00 -13.60 -35.09
CA GLU A 924 -9.67 -14.90 -34.96
C GLU A 924 -10.82 -14.85 -33.94
N TYR A 925 -10.70 -13.99 -32.92
CA TYR A 925 -11.57 -13.98 -31.76
C TYR A 925 -12.54 -12.80 -31.72
N VAL A 926 -12.14 -11.63 -32.20
CA VAL A 926 -12.88 -10.36 -32.06
C VAL A 926 -12.73 -9.46 -33.29
N GLY A 927 -13.38 -8.30 -33.28
CA GLY A 927 -13.24 -7.25 -34.30
C GLY A 927 -14.24 -7.34 -35.46
N SER A 928 -15.00 -8.43 -35.56
CA SER A 928 -16.13 -8.56 -36.48
C SER A 928 -17.21 -9.46 -35.87
N LEU A 929 -18.45 -9.31 -36.35
CA LEU A 929 -19.55 -10.19 -35.98
C LEU A 929 -19.61 -11.33 -36.99
N GLU A 930 -18.90 -12.41 -36.69
CA GLU A 930 -18.82 -13.61 -37.52
C GLU A 930 -18.99 -14.85 -36.65
N LYS A 931 -19.53 -15.92 -37.25
CA LYS A 931 -19.69 -17.20 -36.56
C LYS A 931 -18.35 -17.69 -35.98
N GLY A 932 -18.38 -18.13 -34.73
CA GLY A 932 -17.22 -18.68 -34.01
C GLY A 932 -16.43 -17.64 -33.22
N LYS A 933 -16.64 -16.34 -33.47
CA LYS A 933 -16.00 -15.25 -32.71
C LYS A 933 -16.70 -15.00 -31.38
N HIS A 934 -16.01 -14.36 -30.45
CA HIS A 934 -16.60 -13.95 -29.19
C HIS A 934 -17.80 -13.03 -29.41
N GLY A 935 -18.83 -13.18 -28.58
CA GLY A 935 -20.03 -12.35 -28.54
C GLY A 935 -19.76 -10.97 -27.95
N ASP A 936 -18.77 -10.26 -28.50
CA ASP A 936 -18.32 -8.93 -28.10
C ASP A 936 -18.96 -7.90 -29.04
N PHE A 937 -20.01 -7.23 -28.60
CA PHE A 937 -20.82 -6.34 -29.44
C PHE A 937 -21.35 -5.13 -28.68
N ALA A 938 -21.76 -4.11 -29.43
CA ALA A 938 -22.42 -2.93 -28.88
C ALA A 938 -23.74 -2.65 -29.61
N LEU A 939 -24.75 -2.26 -28.84
CA LEU A 939 -26.06 -1.83 -29.33
C LEU A 939 -26.13 -0.30 -29.33
N TRP A 940 -26.55 0.28 -30.46
CA TRP A 940 -26.65 1.72 -30.65
C TRP A 940 -28.08 2.13 -30.97
N ASN A 941 -28.47 3.30 -30.46
CA ASN A 941 -29.80 3.86 -30.71
C ASN A 941 -30.00 4.49 -32.10
N ASP A 942 -28.91 4.71 -32.84
CA ASP A 942 -28.85 5.37 -34.14
C ASP A 942 -27.59 4.87 -34.87
N HIS A 943 -27.36 5.32 -36.10
CA HIS A 943 -26.21 4.96 -36.91
C HIS A 943 -24.88 5.18 -36.14
N PRO A 944 -24.00 4.18 -36.01
CA PRO A 944 -22.87 4.22 -35.07
C PRO A 944 -21.85 5.34 -35.33
N LEU A 945 -21.67 5.77 -36.58
CA LEU A 945 -20.81 6.91 -36.95
C LEU A 945 -21.47 8.29 -36.78
N SER A 946 -22.72 8.37 -36.33
CA SER A 946 -23.41 9.64 -36.04
C SER A 946 -22.91 10.25 -34.74
N ILE A 947 -22.72 11.57 -34.70
CA ILE A 947 -22.41 12.29 -33.46
C ILE A 947 -23.58 12.30 -32.46
N TYR A 948 -24.79 11.97 -32.92
CA TYR A 948 -25.99 11.84 -32.08
C TYR A 948 -26.21 10.41 -31.56
N ALA A 949 -25.45 9.43 -32.06
CA ALA A 949 -25.54 8.06 -31.59
C ALA A 949 -25.04 7.96 -30.15
N SER A 950 -25.75 7.13 -29.39
CA SER A 950 -25.45 6.73 -28.03
C SER A 950 -25.37 5.22 -28.00
N CYS A 951 -24.27 4.68 -27.47
CA CYS A 951 -24.22 3.28 -27.09
C CYS A 951 -25.23 3.05 -25.96
N GLU A 952 -26.12 2.07 -26.15
CA GLU A 952 -27.12 1.68 -25.16
C GLU A 952 -26.63 0.54 -24.31
N GLU A 953 -25.92 -0.43 -24.91
CA GLU A 953 -25.40 -1.61 -24.24
C GLU A 953 -24.06 -2.05 -24.84
N THR A 954 -23.17 -2.54 -23.99
CA THR A 954 -21.88 -3.14 -24.40
C THR A 954 -21.73 -4.50 -23.74
N TRP A 955 -21.50 -5.51 -24.56
CA TRP A 955 -21.43 -6.91 -24.19
C TRP A 955 -20.06 -7.47 -24.51
N ILE A 956 -19.53 -8.30 -23.62
CA ILE A 956 -18.28 -9.05 -23.81
C ILE A 956 -18.57 -10.49 -23.43
N GLU A 957 -18.36 -11.42 -24.37
CA GLU A 957 -18.49 -12.87 -24.15
C GLU A 957 -19.86 -13.26 -23.58
N GLY A 958 -20.92 -12.55 -23.96
CA GLY A 958 -22.28 -12.78 -23.46
C GLY A 958 -22.59 -12.16 -22.09
N THR A 959 -21.70 -11.37 -21.52
CA THR A 959 -21.92 -10.61 -20.27
C THR A 959 -22.13 -9.13 -20.56
N GLN A 960 -23.20 -8.54 -20.00
CA GLN A 960 -23.51 -7.11 -20.16
C GLN A 960 -22.70 -6.27 -19.16
N TYR A 961 -21.54 -5.76 -19.57
CA TYR A 961 -20.70 -4.90 -18.73
C TYR A 961 -21.15 -3.43 -18.73
N PHE A 962 -21.87 -2.97 -19.75
CA PHE A 962 -22.51 -1.66 -19.74
C PHE A 962 -23.96 -1.73 -20.25
N SER A 963 -24.83 -0.95 -19.60
CA SER A 963 -26.18 -0.65 -20.07
C SER A 963 -26.55 0.75 -19.59
N LYS A 964 -27.01 1.61 -20.48
CA LYS A 964 -27.47 2.97 -20.17
C LYS A 964 -28.58 2.98 -19.12
N LYS A 965 -29.50 2.00 -19.21
CA LYS A 965 -30.59 1.83 -18.24
C LYS A 965 -30.07 1.46 -16.84
N ARG A 966 -29.01 0.66 -16.75
CA ARG A 966 -28.34 0.34 -15.48
C ARG A 966 -27.57 1.55 -14.97
N ASP A 967 -26.86 2.26 -15.84
CA ASP A 967 -26.12 3.48 -15.52
C ASP A 967 -27.03 4.55 -14.87
N ASP A 968 -28.19 4.82 -15.47
CA ASP A 968 -29.17 5.77 -14.94
C ASP A 968 -29.66 5.40 -13.52
N LYS A 969 -29.76 4.10 -13.23
CA LYS A 969 -30.12 3.61 -11.89
C LYS A 969 -28.94 3.71 -10.93
N LEU A 970 -27.73 3.37 -11.38
CA LEU A 970 -26.51 3.46 -10.59
C LEU A 970 -26.25 4.90 -10.14
N ARG A 971 -26.41 5.90 -11.03
CA ARG A 971 -26.25 7.32 -10.66
C ARG A 971 -27.15 7.73 -9.50
N LYS A 972 -28.43 7.36 -9.54
CA LYS A 972 -29.38 7.65 -8.44
C LYS A 972 -28.97 6.95 -7.14
N LYS A 973 -28.57 5.68 -7.22
CA LYS A 973 -28.10 4.92 -6.05
C LYS A 973 -26.82 5.55 -5.47
N ILE A 974 -25.90 5.98 -6.32
CA ILE A 974 -24.67 6.68 -5.92
C ILE A 974 -25.01 7.96 -5.16
N ASP A 975 -25.95 8.77 -5.66
CA ASP A 975 -26.37 10.00 -4.99
C ASP A 975 -27.04 9.72 -3.62
N GLU A 976 -27.89 8.71 -3.53
CA GLU A 976 -28.55 8.26 -2.29
C GLU A 976 -27.52 7.75 -1.26
N GLU A 977 -26.60 6.89 -1.70
CA GLU A 977 -25.55 6.31 -0.87
C GLU A 977 -24.58 7.37 -0.37
N ARG A 978 -24.13 8.26 -1.27
CA ARG A 978 -23.28 9.39 -0.92
C ARG A 978 -23.92 10.26 0.15
N ASN A 979 -25.19 10.62 -0.02
CA ASN A 979 -25.92 11.39 0.98
C ASN A 979 -26.02 10.64 2.31
N THR A 980 -26.24 9.33 2.29
CA THR A 980 -26.27 8.50 3.50
C THR A 980 -24.94 8.56 4.26
N LEU A 981 -23.81 8.41 3.54
CA LEU A 981 -22.47 8.52 4.12
C LEU A 981 -22.18 9.92 4.65
N ILE A 982 -22.54 10.99 3.91
CA ILE A 982 -22.41 12.37 4.38
C ILE A 982 -23.21 12.61 5.66
N GLN A 983 -24.45 12.15 5.73
CA GLN A 983 -25.25 12.25 6.96
C GLN A 983 -24.64 11.46 8.12
N LYS A 984 -24.05 10.28 7.84
CA LYS A 984 -23.32 9.49 8.84
C LYS A 984 -22.08 10.25 9.36
N ILE A 985 -21.35 10.93 8.49
CA ILE A 985 -20.19 11.77 8.84
C ILE A 985 -20.63 12.98 9.69
N LEU A 986 -21.63 13.74 9.26
CA LEU A 986 -22.14 14.92 9.97
C LEU A 986 -22.73 14.57 11.35
N ALA A 987 -23.25 13.34 11.50
CA ALA A 987 -23.78 12.84 12.77
C ALA A 987 -22.73 12.17 13.67
N SER A 988 -21.48 12.01 13.19
CA SER A 988 -20.44 11.33 13.96
C SER A 988 -19.84 12.24 15.03
N ASP A 989 -19.65 11.70 16.24
CA ASP A 989 -18.93 12.35 17.34
C ASP A 989 -17.41 12.06 17.26
N ASP A 990 -16.91 11.65 16.09
CA ASP A 990 -15.51 11.35 15.83
C ASP A 990 -14.74 12.68 15.77
N GLU A 991 -14.09 13.05 16.88
CA GLU A 991 -13.24 14.24 17.00
C GLU A 991 -11.89 14.05 16.25
N GLY A 992 -11.94 13.38 15.09
CA GLY A 992 -10.84 12.89 14.27
C GLY A 992 -9.55 13.68 14.48
N GLY A 993 -8.65 13.13 15.30
CA GLY A 993 -7.46 13.85 15.74
C GLY A 993 -6.65 14.44 14.57
N GLY A 994 -6.57 15.78 14.52
CA GLY A 994 -5.73 16.53 13.57
C GLY A 994 -6.47 17.03 12.32
N LYS A 995 -5.72 17.31 11.24
CA LYS A 995 -6.29 17.82 9.98
C LYS A 995 -7.27 16.80 9.35
N PRO A 996 -8.36 17.24 8.69
CA PRO A 996 -9.34 16.36 8.05
C PRO A 996 -8.73 15.48 6.95
N MET A 997 -9.49 14.49 6.48
CA MET A 997 -9.13 13.70 5.31
C MET A 997 -8.80 14.64 4.13
N LYS A 998 -7.78 14.31 3.35
CA LYS A 998 -7.52 15.01 2.10
C LYS A 998 -8.41 14.41 1.00
N PRO A 999 -9.12 15.23 0.21
CA PRO A 999 -9.81 14.72 -0.96
C PRO A 999 -8.80 14.14 -1.94
N GLU A 1000 -9.13 12.97 -2.51
CA GLU A 1000 -8.38 12.32 -3.59
C GLU A 1000 -9.02 12.66 -4.95
N GLY A 1001 -9.96 13.62 -4.98
CA GLY A 1001 -10.67 14.07 -6.16
C GLY A 1001 -9.72 14.26 -7.36
N GLY A 1002 -9.85 13.36 -8.33
CA GLY A 1002 -9.04 13.30 -9.54
C GLY A 1002 -9.33 14.39 -10.57
N TRP A 1003 -9.35 15.66 -10.15
CA TRP A 1003 -9.12 16.76 -11.08
C TRP A 1003 -7.62 16.98 -11.21
N HIS A 1004 -7.02 16.20 -12.12
CA HIS A 1004 -5.73 16.45 -12.77
C HIS A 1004 -4.48 16.51 -11.87
N GLU A 1005 -4.12 15.44 -11.15
CA GLU A 1005 -2.69 15.17 -10.86
C GLU A 1005 -2.01 14.30 -11.95
N HIS A 1006 -2.78 13.88 -12.96
CA HIS A 1006 -2.28 13.26 -14.17
C HIS A 1006 -2.77 14.02 -15.40
N SER A 1007 -2.18 15.19 -15.67
CA SER A 1007 -2.00 15.65 -17.03
C SER A 1007 -0.88 14.81 -17.68
N TYR A 1008 -1.17 13.54 -17.98
CA TYR A 1008 -0.48 12.89 -19.08
C TYR A 1008 -1.22 13.23 -20.37
N SER A 1009 -1.23 14.51 -20.72
CA SER A 1009 -1.36 14.91 -22.12
C SER A 1009 0.01 15.42 -22.55
N CYS A 1010 0.43 15.05 -23.76
CA CYS A 1010 1.62 15.64 -24.38
C CYS A 1010 1.49 17.16 -24.66
N SER A 1011 0.45 17.84 -24.16
CA SER A 1011 0.19 19.27 -24.39
C SER A 1011 0.65 20.19 -23.27
N GLU A 1012 1.05 19.70 -22.09
CA GLU A 1012 1.63 20.55 -21.01
C GLU A 1012 3.16 20.64 -21.08
N GLY A 1013 3.69 20.66 -22.30
CA GLY A 1013 5.01 21.21 -22.57
C GLY A 1013 4.95 22.74 -22.58
N GLY A 1014 5.03 23.39 -21.42
CA GLY A 1014 5.37 24.81 -21.35
C GLY A 1014 4.69 25.65 -20.26
N VAL A 1015 5.51 25.99 -19.26
CA VAL A 1015 5.38 27.09 -18.29
C VAL A 1015 4.57 26.79 -17.01
N LYS A 1016 5.37 26.39 -16.01
CA LYS A 1016 5.19 26.35 -14.54
C LYS A 1016 4.57 25.12 -13.92
#